data_AF-A0A3R9WUW9-F1
#
_entry.id   AF-A0A3R9WUW9-F1
#
_cell.length_a   1.000
_cell.length_b   1.000
_cell.length_c   1.000
_cell.angle_alpha   90.00
_cell.angle_beta   90.00
_cell.angle_gamma   90.00
#
_symmetry.space_group_name_H-M   'P 1'
#
loop_
_entity.id
_entity.type
_entity.pdbx_description
1 polymer ?
#
loop_
_entity_poly.entity_id
_entity_poly.type
_entity_poly.pdbx_seq_one_letter_code
_entity_poly.pdbx_strand_id
1 'polypeptide(L)'
;MDGSSPHPAAHRDPGPGPGRRDLLRLGTLLAAGGLAAAVPARADTATGGGGEVTTTYRGHSPYGFDQWASVGFDVPDGVRRISVAAAFDPADGVLDLGMFGPTGFRGWSGGARREFTLSGSDATPGYVPGPIGPGRWSVALGPIVNDPAGMPWQISVTLHHGPPLPEVPYDVLPAAVPGRGPGWYRGDLHLHTVHSDGGRTADRLVAAARAAGMHFIATSDHNTSSTGLSWRGNVPADLLVLNAEEVTTRHGHWLAVGLPQGEWVDWRYGPADADVFDRHVRQVRGLGGLAVAAHPMTPAPGSFWEFGLDRVDALEIWNGPWTLDDAANIAVWHGLLCLGQRIAGLGNSDAHGPADAVGEPHNVVHAAGLSRPEILDALRRGRSYVAENAGVAVDFTAAAHGATAGPGEELPLALFEAVDVTAEVSGAPDAVITLHTEWGVMAVARTGGDGRGRLHWRGWGRGSLFARAEVRRLKPASTTLDRLVAATNPIWFHAAGLAPHDAGQRTLVAAVRAADGSWGRHTALPGVRGAPAFAGVGASVAGLPDGTVLTLGLGTDGGLWLTTRKPEGAPGPWYRLTGPQGQDGGAFLDAAIAGFPDGSGEIVAVAADGTLHHRRVTAAGTASGRFRPMPGDASAGGRAGGRRGAVRAAVAALPDGSAQVVAYGTDGALHHRIRRTDGTWTGWTRLPGRAGAPAFSGQALAVAGLPDGSAQVLAVGLDGTVHHRVRRPDGTWTGFRPVPGAAVPTTAAVAVGIAGLPDGSAQVAAVGRDGTARHCTRGPDGSWTAWARIPGPDGRGALRAGRIAVAPLPDGTVHLAAVATG
;
A
#
# COMPACT_ATOMS: atom_id res chain seq x y z
N MET A 1 -33.52 -33.59 -59.51
CA MET A 1 -34.00 -34.97 -59.65
C MET A 1 -33.13 -35.82 -58.74
N ASP A 2 -33.82 -36.60 -57.91
CA ASP A 2 -33.43 -37.77 -57.12
C ASP A 2 -32.44 -37.68 -55.94
N GLY A 3 -33.02 -38.02 -54.77
CA GLY A 3 -32.45 -38.92 -53.75
C GLY A 3 -31.51 -38.26 -52.73
N SER A 4 -31.60 -38.48 -51.42
CA SER A 4 -32.39 -39.44 -50.63
C SER A 4 -32.12 -39.13 -49.14
N SER A 5 -33.17 -39.08 -48.31
CA SER A 5 -33.06 -39.16 -46.84
C SER A 5 -32.59 -40.56 -46.41
N PRO A 6 -32.07 -40.74 -45.18
CA PRO A 6 -32.96 -41.24 -44.12
C PRO A 6 -32.71 -40.71 -42.69
N HIS A 7 -33.83 -40.51 -41.98
CA HIS A 7 -34.19 -40.76 -40.56
C HIS A 7 -33.17 -40.72 -39.38
N PRO A 8 -33.66 -40.47 -38.13
CA PRO A 8 -32.96 -39.77 -37.06
C PRO A 8 -32.38 -40.74 -36.03
N ALA A 9 -31.17 -40.45 -35.54
CA ALA A 9 -30.57 -41.19 -34.46
C ALA A 9 -31.07 -40.69 -33.09
N ALA A 10 -31.37 -41.68 -32.25
CA ALA A 10 -31.90 -41.62 -30.90
C ALA A 10 -31.27 -40.58 -29.96
N HIS A 11 -32.14 -39.95 -29.17
CA HIS A 11 -31.81 -39.30 -27.91
C HIS A 11 -30.96 -40.21 -27.01
N ARG A 12 -29.78 -39.72 -26.62
CA ARG A 12 -29.13 -40.06 -25.36
C ARG A 12 -28.97 -38.76 -24.56
N ASP A 13 -29.54 -38.76 -23.37
CA ASP A 13 -29.44 -37.71 -22.38
C ASP A 13 -27.97 -37.30 -22.12
N PRO A 14 -27.63 -36.00 -22.17
CA PRO A 14 -26.46 -35.52 -21.46
C PRO A 14 -26.82 -35.48 -19.97
N GLY A 15 -26.22 -36.40 -19.20
CA GLY A 15 -26.30 -36.40 -17.74
C GLY A 15 -25.95 -35.02 -17.16
N PRO A 16 -26.46 -34.70 -15.95
CA PRO A 16 -26.42 -33.35 -15.42
C PRO A 16 -24.97 -32.89 -15.21
N GLY A 17 -24.58 -31.84 -15.93
CA GLY A 17 -23.33 -31.14 -15.71
C GLY A 17 -23.27 -30.62 -14.26
N PRO A 18 -22.09 -30.63 -13.62
CA PRO A 18 -21.99 -30.28 -12.21
C PRO A 18 -22.43 -28.83 -11.99
N GLY A 19 -23.38 -28.66 -11.08
CA GLY A 19 -24.01 -27.38 -10.79
C GLY A 19 -23.06 -26.46 -10.03
N ARG A 20 -23.32 -25.15 -10.12
CA ARG A 20 -22.66 -24.04 -9.40
C ARG A 20 -22.66 -24.14 -7.86
N ARG A 21 -23.07 -25.27 -7.28
CA ARG A 21 -23.04 -25.57 -5.84
C ARG A 21 -22.08 -26.72 -5.46
N ASP A 22 -21.38 -27.32 -6.43
CA ASP A 22 -20.35 -28.35 -6.17
C ASP A 22 -18.90 -27.80 -6.14
N LEU A 23 -18.71 -26.49 -6.36
CA LEU A 23 -17.41 -25.80 -6.25
C LEU A 23 -17.16 -25.14 -4.88
N LEU A 24 -17.98 -25.46 -3.87
CA LEU A 24 -17.86 -24.93 -2.49
C LEU A 24 -17.83 -26.02 -1.42
N ARG A 25 -17.44 -27.24 -1.80
CA ARG A 25 -17.10 -28.35 -0.88
C ARG A 25 -15.74 -28.99 -1.19
N LEU A 26 -14.78 -28.18 -1.64
CA LEU A 26 -13.34 -28.49 -1.66
C LEU A 26 -12.59 -27.64 -0.62
N GLY A 27 -13.20 -27.49 0.56
CA GLY A 27 -12.71 -26.62 1.64
C GLY A 27 -12.54 -27.30 3.00
N THR A 28 -12.88 -28.57 3.17
CA THR A 28 -12.80 -29.23 4.50
C THR A 28 -12.66 -30.76 4.44
N LEU A 29 -11.76 -31.31 3.60
CA LEU A 29 -11.34 -32.71 3.70
C LEU A 29 -10.02 -32.95 2.92
N LEU A 30 -8.93 -32.36 3.42
CA LEU A 30 -7.55 -32.87 3.28
C LEU A 30 -6.75 -32.61 4.58
N ALA A 31 -7.45 -32.58 5.72
CA ALA A 31 -6.84 -32.92 7.00
C ALA A 31 -7.08 -34.43 7.19
N ALA A 32 -6.00 -35.21 7.25
CA ALA A 32 -5.95 -36.67 7.22
C ALA A 32 -6.03 -37.35 5.83
N GLY A 33 -4.95 -37.19 5.05
CA GLY A 33 -4.67 -38.03 3.88
C GLY A 33 -3.41 -37.60 3.14
N GLY A 34 -2.26 -38.21 3.45
CA GLY A 34 -1.07 -38.14 2.58
C GLY A 34 0.12 -37.30 3.07
N LEU A 35 0.46 -37.30 4.36
CA LEU A 35 1.84 -36.98 4.81
C LEU A 35 2.76 -38.16 4.47
N ALA A 36 3.03 -38.37 3.19
CA ALA A 36 4.26 -39.00 2.76
C ALA A 36 5.19 -37.86 2.35
N ALA A 37 5.89 -37.26 3.32
CA ALA A 37 7.10 -36.54 2.98
C ALA A 37 8.01 -37.54 2.27
N ALA A 38 8.25 -37.34 0.97
CA ALA A 38 9.09 -38.21 0.18
C ALA A 38 10.52 -38.09 0.69
N VAL A 39 10.93 -39.04 1.53
CA VAL A 39 12.33 -39.16 1.96
C VAL A 39 13.14 -39.49 0.71
N PRO A 40 14.14 -38.68 0.32
CA PRO A 40 15.00 -39.01 -0.81
C PRO A 40 15.61 -40.40 -0.60
N ALA A 41 15.40 -41.29 -1.57
CA ALA A 41 16.02 -42.60 -1.54
C ALA A 41 17.35 -42.55 -2.29
N ARG A 42 18.41 -43.04 -1.65
CA ARG A 42 19.68 -43.33 -2.33
C ARG A 42 19.43 -44.45 -3.33
N ALA A 43 19.59 -44.17 -4.61
CA ALA A 43 19.31 -45.12 -5.68
C ALA A 43 20.56 -45.93 -6.01
N ASP A 44 21.67 -45.26 -6.33
CA ASP A 44 22.90 -45.91 -6.84
C ASP A 44 24.17 -45.16 -6.44
N THR A 45 25.30 -45.87 -6.33
CA THR A 45 26.63 -45.30 -6.10
C THR A 45 27.62 -45.88 -7.10
N ALA A 46 28.33 -45.02 -7.83
CA ALA A 46 29.33 -45.41 -8.81
C ALA A 46 30.68 -44.78 -8.47
N THR A 47 31.75 -45.58 -8.52
CA THR A 47 33.13 -45.10 -8.41
C THR A 47 33.70 -44.90 -9.81
N GLY A 48 34.00 -43.66 -10.18
CA GLY A 48 34.64 -43.32 -11.44
C GLY A 48 36.15 -43.55 -11.39
N GLY A 49 36.79 -43.71 -12.55
CA GLY A 49 38.25 -43.69 -12.64
C GLY A 49 38.78 -42.30 -12.29
N GLY A 50 39.82 -42.21 -11.46
CA GLY A 50 40.47 -40.93 -11.11
C GLY A 50 40.14 -40.33 -9.74
N GLY A 51 39.51 -41.07 -8.82
CA GLY A 51 39.23 -40.59 -7.45
C GLY A 51 37.89 -39.84 -7.31
N GLU A 52 36.94 -40.08 -8.20
CA GLU A 52 35.59 -39.51 -8.15
C GLU A 52 34.56 -40.53 -7.66
N VAL A 53 33.67 -40.10 -6.78
CA VAL A 53 32.56 -40.91 -6.26
C VAL A 53 31.25 -40.20 -6.51
N THR A 54 30.38 -40.79 -7.32
CA THR A 54 29.05 -40.23 -7.61
C THR A 54 27.96 -41.03 -6.91
N THR A 55 27.10 -40.35 -6.17
CA THR A 55 25.89 -40.92 -5.56
C THR A 55 24.67 -40.25 -6.16
N THR A 56 23.68 -41.06 -6.55
CA THR A 56 22.42 -40.57 -7.12
C THR A 56 21.26 -40.81 -6.17
N TYR A 57 20.44 -39.76 -6.00
CA TYR A 57 19.25 -39.72 -5.17
C TYR A 57 18.04 -39.46 -6.06
N ARG A 58 16.92 -40.09 -5.73
CA ARG A 58 15.63 -39.88 -6.43
C ARG A 58 14.58 -39.45 -5.42
N GLY A 59 13.65 -38.62 -5.88
CA GLY A 59 12.53 -38.16 -5.09
C GLY A 59 11.38 -37.67 -5.96
N HIS A 60 10.33 -37.22 -5.29
CA HIS A 60 9.13 -36.66 -5.91
C HIS A 60 8.64 -35.50 -5.06
N SER A 61 8.30 -34.39 -5.71
CA SER A 61 7.76 -33.19 -5.07
C SER A 61 6.28 -33.04 -5.39
N PRO A 62 5.39 -32.93 -4.40
CA PRO A 62 3.97 -32.73 -4.65
C PRO A 62 3.68 -31.36 -5.25
N TYR A 63 2.52 -31.22 -5.89
CA TYR A 63 2.01 -29.95 -6.43
C TYR A 63 2.06 -28.79 -5.43
N GLY A 64 2.43 -27.60 -5.90
CA GLY A 64 2.55 -26.38 -5.10
C GLY A 64 3.95 -25.78 -5.11
N PHE A 65 4.12 -24.66 -4.41
CA PHE A 65 5.35 -23.86 -4.47
C PHE A 65 5.92 -23.50 -3.08
N ASP A 66 5.23 -23.85 -2.00
CA ASP A 66 5.66 -23.58 -0.62
C ASP A 66 6.18 -24.84 0.06
N GLN A 67 7.23 -25.41 -0.51
CA GLN A 67 7.85 -26.65 -0.03
C GLN A 67 9.37 -26.52 -0.06
N TRP A 68 10.00 -27.06 0.99
CA TRP A 68 11.45 -27.14 1.09
C TRP A 68 11.86 -28.58 1.39
N ALA A 69 12.81 -29.11 0.64
CA ALA A 69 13.36 -30.45 0.83
C ALA A 69 14.89 -30.39 0.86
N SER A 70 15.52 -31.49 1.28
CA SER A 70 16.98 -31.60 1.20
C SER A 70 17.44 -33.02 0.97
N VAL A 71 18.58 -33.16 0.28
CA VAL A 71 19.29 -34.42 0.06
C VAL A 71 20.57 -34.40 0.88
N GLY A 72 20.60 -35.16 1.96
CA GLY A 72 21.78 -35.28 2.83
C GLY A 72 22.79 -36.30 2.31
N PHE A 73 24.08 -35.98 2.42
CA PHE A 73 25.18 -36.88 2.07
C PHE A 73 26.41 -36.61 2.95
N ASP A 74 27.24 -37.64 3.15
CA ASP A 74 28.48 -37.53 3.92
C ASP A 74 29.66 -37.27 3.00
N VAL A 75 30.49 -36.31 3.39
CA VAL A 75 31.73 -35.97 2.72
C VAL A 75 32.89 -36.49 3.56
N PRO A 76 33.68 -37.47 3.07
CA PRO A 76 34.87 -37.96 3.76
C PRO A 76 36.05 -37.00 3.63
N ASP A 77 37.10 -37.27 4.41
CA ASP A 77 38.38 -36.59 4.23
C ASP A 77 38.96 -36.79 2.82
N GLY A 78 39.68 -35.77 2.34
CA GLY A 78 40.35 -35.81 1.03
C GLY A 78 39.50 -35.34 -0.16
N VAL A 79 38.21 -35.06 0.03
CA VAL A 79 37.37 -34.41 -0.98
C VAL A 79 37.78 -32.94 -1.14
N ARG A 80 37.83 -32.45 -2.38
CA ARG A 80 38.30 -31.10 -2.73
C ARG A 80 37.32 -30.29 -3.55
N ARG A 81 36.39 -30.98 -4.21
CA ARG A 81 35.31 -30.37 -4.98
C ARG A 81 34.07 -31.24 -4.84
N ILE A 82 32.92 -30.58 -4.80
CA ILE A 82 31.60 -31.21 -4.87
C ILE A 82 30.93 -30.68 -6.12
N SER A 83 30.43 -31.59 -6.96
CA SER A 83 29.62 -31.25 -8.12
C SER A 83 28.23 -31.87 -7.96
N VAL A 84 27.20 -31.12 -8.32
CA VAL A 84 25.81 -31.54 -8.20
C VAL A 84 25.13 -31.34 -9.55
N ALA A 85 24.35 -32.33 -9.98
CA ALA A 85 23.50 -32.26 -11.16
C ALA A 85 22.07 -32.70 -10.83
N ALA A 86 21.09 -31.96 -11.34
CA ALA A 86 19.67 -32.22 -11.17
C ALA A 86 19.02 -32.59 -12.51
N ALA A 87 18.13 -33.58 -12.48
CA ALA A 87 17.30 -33.97 -13.62
C ALA A 87 15.83 -34.07 -13.18
N PHE A 88 14.96 -33.37 -13.91
CA PHE A 88 13.51 -33.33 -13.77
C PHE A 88 12.90 -32.87 -15.10
N ASP A 89 11.60 -33.08 -15.31
CA ASP A 89 10.90 -32.53 -16.49
C ASP A 89 10.53 -31.07 -16.23
N PRO A 90 11.02 -30.10 -17.03
CA PRO A 90 10.66 -28.68 -16.88
C PRO A 90 9.17 -28.40 -17.15
N ALA A 91 8.45 -29.33 -17.79
CA ALA A 91 6.99 -29.24 -17.91
C ALA A 91 6.29 -29.39 -16.55
N ASP A 92 6.88 -30.14 -15.62
CA ASP A 92 6.30 -30.41 -14.30
C ASP A 92 6.51 -29.23 -13.33
N GLY A 93 7.54 -28.42 -13.56
CA GLY A 93 7.88 -27.30 -12.69
C GLY A 93 9.34 -26.83 -12.77
N VAL A 94 9.75 -26.11 -11.73
CA VAL A 94 11.12 -25.64 -11.51
C VAL A 94 11.64 -26.27 -10.20
N LEU A 95 12.90 -26.70 -10.19
CA LEU A 95 13.56 -27.20 -9.00
C LEU A 95 14.68 -26.25 -8.61
N ASP A 96 14.45 -25.46 -7.56
CA ASP A 96 15.47 -24.56 -7.05
C ASP A 96 16.58 -25.33 -6.32
N LEU A 97 17.84 -24.93 -6.52
CA LEU A 97 19.01 -25.62 -5.95
C LEU A 97 19.83 -24.73 -4.99
N GLY A 98 20.24 -25.34 -3.87
CA GLY A 98 21.22 -24.77 -2.95
C GLY A 98 22.08 -25.83 -2.27
N MET A 99 23.02 -25.38 -1.43
CA MET A 99 23.94 -26.25 -0.71
C MET A 99 24.19 -25.74 0.71
N PHE A 100 24.21 -26.68 1.66
CA PHE A 100 24.67 -26.46 3.03
C PHE A 100 25.79 -27.45 3.35
N GLY A 101 26.85 -26.96 3.98
CA GLY A 101 27.92 -27.76 4.55
C GLY A 101 27.87 -27.78 6.08
N PRO A 102 28.86 -28.44 6.73
CA PRO A 102 28.94 -28.57 8.18
C PRO A 102 28.95 -27.22 8.92
N THR A 103 29.44 -26.17 8.27
CA THR A 103 29.55 -24.81 8.82
C THR A 103 28.42 -23.88 8.38
N GLY A 104 27.42 -24.38 7.65
CA GLY A 104 26.26 -23.60 7.22
C GLY A 104 26.13 -23.43 5.71
N PHE A 105 25.50 -22.33 5.28
CA PHE A 105 25.13 -22.05 3.90
C PHE A 105 26.34 -21.95 2.96
N ARG A 106 26.20 -22.50 1.75
CA ARG A 106 27.24 -22.54 0.71
C ARG A 106 26.78 -22.03 -0.65
N GLY A 107 25.54 -21.56 -0.74
CA GLY A 107 25.01 -20.99 -1.98
C GLY A 107 23.61 -21.44 -2.34
N TRP A 108 23.01 -20.64 -3.20
CA TRP A 108 21.70 -20.82 -3.80
C TRP A 108 21.76 -20.26 -5.22
N SER A 109 21.09 -20.92 -6.15
CA SER A 109 20.96 -20.43 -7.53
C SER A 109 19.52 -20.40 -8.02
N GLY A 110 18.56 -20.68 -7.14
CA GLY A 110 17.16 -20.84 -7.53
C GLY A 110 17.03 -21.87 -8.66
N GLY A 111 16.10 -21.61 -9.57
CA GLY A 111 15.90 -22.38 -10.78
C GLY A 111 16.86 -22.04 -11.93
N ALA A 112 17.82 -21.12 -11.73
CA ALA A 112 18.71 -20.65 -12.78
C ALA A 112 19.70 -21.74 -13.25
N ARG A 113 19.88 -22.80 -12.47
CA ARG A 113 20.87 -23.85 -12.72
C ARG A 113 20.28 -25.24 -12.55
N ARG A 114 20.78 -26.16 -13.38
CA ARG A 114 20.60 -27.61 -13.20
C ARG A 114 21.84 -28.31 -12.68
N GLU A 115 22.98 -27.63 -12.71
CA GLU A 115 24.25 -28.15 -12.24
C GLU A 115 25.08 -27.05 -11.60
N PHE A 116 25.87 -27.42 -10.61
CA PHE A 116 26.84 -26.53 -9.99
C PHE A 116 28.02 -27.30 -9.40
N THR A 117 29.11 -26.59 -9.21
CA THR A 117 30.30 -27.10 -8.52
C THR A 117 30.80 -26.07 -7.52
N LEU A 118 31.38 -26.55 -6.41
CA LEU A 118 32.12 -25.70 -5.48
C LEU A 118 33.35 -26.42 -4.92
N SER A 119 34.38 -25.63 -4.65
CA SER A 119 35.66 -26.07 -4.15
C SER A 119 36.32 -24.98 -3.30
N GLY A 120 37.52 -25.27 -2.77
CA GLY A 120 38.36 -24.27 -2.11
C GLY A 120 38.75 -23.09 -3.01
N SER A 121 38.91 -23.32 -4.31
CA SER A 121 39.48 -22.35 -5.25
C SER A 121 38.43 -21.58 -6.07
N ASP A 122 37.30 -22.21 -6.35
CA ASP A 122 36.26 -21.67 -7.20
C ASP A 122 34.88 -22.26 -6.87
N ALA A 123 33.84 -21.59 -7.36
CA ALA A 123 32.48 -22.07 -7.31
C ALA A 123 31.70 -21.54 -8.52
N THR A 124 30.67 -22.28 -8.93
CA THR A 124 29.65 -21.79 -9.86
C THR A 124 28.98 -20.54 -9.29
N PRO A 125 28.70 -19.49 -10.09
CA PRO A 125 28.02 -18.31 -9.56
C PRO A 125 26.68 -18.66 -8.88
N GLY A 126 26.39 -18.01 -7.76
CA GLY A 126 25.35 -18.42 -6.80
C GLY A 126 25.89 -19.22 -5.62
N TYR A 127 27.10 -19.78 -5.74
CA TYR A 127 27.76 -20.55 -4.70
C TYR A 127 29.03 -19.88 -4.18
N VAL A 128 29.33 -20.13 -2.90
CA VAL A 128 30.45 -19.51 -2.20
C VAL A 128 31.65 -20.46 -2.21
N PRO A 129 32.81 -20.07 -2.77
CA PRO A 129 34.03 -20.88 -2.71
C PRO A 129 34.53 -21.01 -1.27
N GLY A 130 35.32 -22.05 -0.99
CA GLY A 130 35.94 -22.27 0.32
C GLY A 130 36.17 -23.75 0.62
N PRO A 131 36.92 -24.07 1.69
CA PRO A 131 37.36 -25.43 1.98
C PRO A 131 36.21 -26.44 2.04
N ILE A 132 36.44 -27.60 1.44
CA ILE A 132 35.51 -28.74 1.55
C ILE A 132 35.93 -29.56 2.77
N GLY A 133 35.26 -29.31 3.90
CA GLY A 133 35.47 -30.04 5.15
C GLY A 133 34.71 -31.36 5.19
N PRO A 134 35.24 -32.38 5.89
CA PRO A 134 34.52 -33.62 6.13
C PRO A 134 33.26 -33.37 6.97
N GLY A 135 32.28 -34.26 6.84
CA GLY A 135 31.06 -34.25 7.64
C GLY A 135 29.80 -34.26 6.79
N ARG A 136 28.68 -33.86 7.41
CA ARG A 136 27.37 -33.90 6.77
C ARG A 136 27.12 -32.66 5.94
N TRP A 137 26.79 -32.87 4.68
CA TRP A 137 26.39 -31.86 3.72
C TRP A 137 24.94 -32.12 3.26
N SER A 138 24.30 -31.11 2.69
CA SER A 138 23.00 -31.28 2.05
C SER A 138 22.80 -30.38 0.85
N VAL A 139 22.25 -30.97 -0.22
CA VAL A 139 21.65 -30.19 -1.31
C VAL A 139 20.28 -29.72 -0.83
N ALA A 140 20.06 -28.41 -0.79
CA ALA A 140 18.74 -27.83 -0.52
C ALA A 140 17.93 -27.75 -1.81
N LEU A 141 16.65 -28.08 -1.71
CA LEU A 141 15.72 -28.15 -2.83
C LEU A 141 14.50 -27.27 -2.55
N GLY A 142 14.16 -26.38 -3.47
CA GLY A 142 12.94 -25.57 -3.45
C GLY A 142 12.07 -25.85 -4.69
N PRO A 143 11.25 -26.91 -4.68
CA PRO A 143 10.41 -27.23 -5.82
C PRO A 143 9.24 -26.23 -5.98
N ILE A 144 9.03 -25.78 -7.21
CA ILE A 144 7.84 -25.05 -7.66
C ILE A 144 7.16 -25.94 -8.69
N VAL A 145 6.09 -26.61 -8.28
CA VAL A 145 5.47 -27.70 -9.05
C VAL A 145 4.13 -27.27 -9.61
N ASN A 146 4.05 -27.25 -10.93
CA ASN A 146 2.86 -26.85 -11.68
C ASN A 146 1.98 -28.05 -12.07
N ASP A 147 2.54 -29.26 -12.10
CA ASP A 147 1.79 -30.48 -12.39
C ASP A 147 1.05 -30.99 -11.13
N PRO A 148 -0.30 -31.14 -11.16
CA PRO A 148 -1.06 -31.77 -10.08
C PRO A 148 -0.58 -33.19 -9.68
N ALA A 149 0.05 -33.94 -10.58
CA ALA A 149 0.65 -35.24 -10.32
C ALA A 149 1.99 -35.15 -9.56
N GLY A 150 2.54 -33.95 -9.41
CA GLY A 150 3.84 -33.69 -8.81
C GLY A 150 5.02 -33.88 -9.76
N MET A 151 6.22 -33.54 -9.30
CA MET A 151 7.44 -33.52 -10.10
C MET A 151 8.45 -34.57 -9.59
N PRO A 152 8.70 -35.66 -10.34
CA PRO A 152 9.81 -36.56 -10.05
C PRO A 152 11.15 -35.87 -10.36
N TRP A 153 12.15 -36.11 -9.52
CA TRP A 153 13.47 -35.54 -9.71
C TRP A 153 14.59 -36.51 -9.32
N GLN A 154 15.76 -36.27 -9.87
CA GLN A 154 17.01 -36.96 -9.57
C GLN A 154 18.10 -35.93 -9.24
N ILE A 155 18.83 -36.16 -8.15
CA ILE A 155 20.02 -35.39 -7.78
C ILE A 155 21.23 -36.31 -7.77
N SER A 156 22.25 -35.99 -8.54
CA SER A 156 23.53 -36.70 -8.56
C SER A 156 24.59 -35.81 -7.91
N VAL A 157 25.24 -36.34 -6.87
CA VAL A 157 26.32 -35.67 -6.13
C VAL A 157 27.63 -36.40 -6.42
N THR A 158 28.61 -35.69 -6.99
CA THR A 158 29.95 -36.19 -7.28
C THR A 158 30.96 -35.55 -6.34
N LEU A 159 31.68 -36.40 -5.60
CA LEU A 159 32.79 -36.01 -4.74
C LEU A 159 34.10 -36.25 -5.48
N HIS A 160 34.91 -35.21 -5.63
CA HIS A 160 36.21 -35.30 -6.29
C HIS A 160 37.32 -35.29 -5.24
N HIS A 161 38.06 -36.39 -5.14
CA HIS A 161 39.21 -36.50 -4.24
C HIS A 161 40.49 -35.94 -4.89
N GLY A 162 41.39 -35.40 -4.07
CA GLY A 162 42.66 -34.92 -4.58
C GLY A 162 43.50 -34.13 -3.58
N PRO A 163 44.61 -33.55 -4.05
CA PRO A 163 45.41 -32.63 -3.24
C PRO A 163 44.60 -31.36 -2.88
N PRO A 164 44.89 -30.70 -1.74
CA PRO A 164 44.28 -29.42 -1.39
C PRO A 164 44.33 -28.41 -2.54
N LEU A 165 43.19 -27.78 -2.83
CA LEU A 165 43.11 -26.67 -3.77
C LEU A 165 43.43 -25.36 -3.05
N PRO A 166 44.10 -24.41 -3.72
CA PRO A 166 44.40 -23.12 -3.11
C PRO A 166 43.12 -22.37 -2.78
N GLU A 167 43.06 -21.79 -1.59
CA GLU A 167 42.00 -20.84 -1.24
C GLU A 167 42.22 -19.54 -2.01
N VAL A 168 41.14 -19.00 -2.59
CA VAL A 168 41.19 -17.71 -3.27
C VAL A 168 40.55 -16.67 -2.35
N PRO A 169 41.33 -15.72 -1.78
CA PRO A 169 40.76 -14.64 -1.01
C PRO A 169 39.84 -13.79 -1.91
N TYR A 170 38.80 -13.22 -1.33
CA TYR A 170 37.92 -12.27 -1.99
C TYR A 170 38.33 -10.84 -1.65
N ASP A 171 38.03 -9.90 -2.55
CA ASP A 171 38.29 -8.49 -2.31
C ASP A 171 37.26 -7.92 -1.35
N VAL A 172 37.75 -7.16 -0.37
CA VAL A 172 36.88 -6.40 0.52
C VAL A 172 36.35 -5.17 -0.24
N LEU A 173 35.03 -5.03 -0.29
CA LEU A 173 34.39 -3.88 -0.92
C LEU A 173 34.77 -2.59 -0.18
N PRO A 174 35.15 -1.51 -0.90
CA PRO A 174 35.40 -0.22 -0.26
C PRO A 174 34.17 0.28 0.49
N ALA A 175 34.36 0.71 1.74
CA ALA A 175 33.25 1.24 2.56
C ALA A 175 32.78 2.63 2.10
N ALA A 176 33.60 3.35 1.33
CA ALA A 176 33.34 4.69 0.84
C ALA A 176 34.12 5.00 -0.46
N VAL A 177 33.60 5.94 -1.25
CA VAL A 177 34.30 6.59 -2.37
C VAL A 177 34.84 7.94 -1.89
N PRO A 178 36.17 8.11 -1.77
CA PRO A 178 36.76 9.34 -1.22
C PRO A 178 36.59 10.55 -2.15
N GLY A 179 36.70 11.75 -1.59
CA GLY A 179 36.65 13.02 -2.34
C GLY A 179 35.23 13.49 -2.73
N ARG A 180 34.19 12.80 -2.25
CA ARG A 180 32.78 13.13 -2.46
C ARG A 180 32.17 13.62 -1.14
N GLY A 181 31.86 14.92 -1.05
CA GLY A 181 31.28 15.56 0.15
C GLY A 181 29.74 15.56 0.16
N PRO A 182 29.08 16.44 0.92
CA PRO A 182 27.62 16.47 0.96
C PRO A 182 27.00 16.72 -0.42
N GLY A 183 25.99 15.93 -0.80
CA GLY A 183 25.33 16.10 -2.10
C GLY A 183 24.33 15.01 -2.46
N TRP A 184 23.84 15.07 -3.70
CA TRP A 184 22.88 14.13 -4.27
C TRP A 184 23.57 13.00 -5.03
N TYR A 185 23.32 11.76 -4.60
CA TYR A 185 23.90 10.55 -5.16
C TYR A 185 22.82 9.69 -5.81
N ARG A 186 23.08 9.16 -7.01
CA ARG A 186 22.15 8.28 -7.72
C ARG A 186 22.54 6.84 -7.44
N GLY A 187 21.56 5.99 -7.16
CA GLY A 187 21.84 4.57 -7.07
C GLY A 187 20.61 3.67 -7.10
N ASP A 188 20.91 2.43 -7.46
CA ASP A 188 19.95 1.36 -7.70
C ASP A 188 20.25 0.21 -6.75
N LEU A 189 19.25 -0.20 -5.97
CA LEU A 189 19.40 -1.17 -4.89
C LEU A 189 18.94 -2.58 -5.27
N HIS A 190 18.33 -2.74 -6.44
CA HIS A 190 17.69 -3.98 -6.85
C HIS A 190 18.25 -4.40 -8.21
N LEU A 191 19.32 -5.20 -8.19
CA LEU A 191 20.06 -5.60 -9.38
C LEU A 191 20.52 -7.05 -9.26
N HIS A 192 20.29 -7.80 -10.32
CA HIS A 192 20.63 -9.22 -10.38
C HIS A 192 21.80 -9.45 -11.33
N THR A 193 22.58 -10.47 -11.01
CA THR A 193 23.74 -10.91 -11.78
C THR A 193 23.60 -12.39 -12.11
N VAL A 194 24.62 -12.95 -12.76
CA VAL A 194 24.73 -14.40 -13.01
C VAL A 194 24.77 -15.25 -11.73
N HIS A 195 24.81 -14.63 -10.54
CA HIS A 195 24.79 -15.35 -9.27
C HIS A 195 23.38 -15.79 -8.86
N SER A 196 22.32 -15.16 -9.34
CA SER A 196 20.96 -15.72 -9.37
C SER A 196 20.54 -16.02 -10.82
N ASP A 197 19.40 -15.49 -11.24
CA ASP A 197 18.78 -15.61 -12.56
C ASP A 197 19.09 -14.41 -13.48
N GLY A 198 19.94 -13.48 -13.04
CA GLY A 198 20.42 -12.40 -13.87
C GLY A 198 21.36 -12.86 -15.01
N GLY A 199 21.44 -12.04 -16.07
CA GLY A 199 22.25 -12.28 -17.27
C GLY A 199 23.55 -11.48 -17.35
N ARG A 200 23.85 -10.64 -16.34
CA ARG A 200 25.06 -9.80 -16.31
C ARG A 200 26.11 -10.34 -15.34
N THR A 201 27.37 -10.35 -15.75
CA THR A 201 28.49 -10.47 -14.80
C THR A 201 28.62 -9.17 -14.00
N ALA A 202 29.31 -9.20 -12.87
CA ALA A 202 29.59 -8.01 -12.07
C ALA A 202 30.19 -6.86 -12.92
N ASP A 203 31.13 -7.18 -13.82
CA ASP A 203 31.77 -6.19 -14.69
C ASP A 203 30.79 -5.53 -15.67
N ARG A 204 29.89 -6.34 -16.25
CA ARG A 204 28.86 -5.84 -17.16
C ARG A 204 27.82 -5.01 -16.41
N LEU A 205 27.50 -5.40 -15.17
CA LEU A 205 26.62 -4.62 -14.31
C LEU A 205 27.24 -3.26 -13.96
N VAL A 206 28.52 -3.23 -13.57
CA VAL A 206 29.26 -1.98 -13.32
C VAL A 206 29.30 -1.09 -14.56
N ALA A 207 29.58 -1.65 -15.72
CA ALA A 207 29.59 -0.90 -16.97
C ALA A 207 28.20 -0.28 -17.26
N ALA A 208 27.13 -1.05 -17.08
CA ALA A 208 25.76 -0.57 -17.25
C ALA A 208 25.39 0.51 -16.23
N ALA A 209 25.72 0.32 -14.95
CA ALA A 209 25.48 1.28 -13.88
C ALA A 209 26.19 2.62 -14.13
N ARG A 210 27.46 2.58 -14.55
CA ARG A 210 28.22 3.80 -14.89
C ARG A 210 27.65 4.49 -16.13
N ALA A 211 27.22 3.73 -17.14
CA ALA A 211 26.56 4.28 -18.32
C ALA A 211 25.22 4.95 -17.98
N ALA A 212 24.48 4.40 -17.02
CA ALA A 212 23.26 5.00 -16.46
C ALA A 212 23.53 6.17 -15.49
N GLY A 213 24.79 6.49 -15.20
CA GLY A 213 25.19 7.60 -14.35
C GLY A 213 25.01 7.33 -12.84
N MET A 214 25.01 6.07 -12.41
CA MET A 214 24.92 5.69 -11.00
C MET A 214 26.22 6.01 -10.24
N HIS A 215 26.06 6.49 -9.01
CA HIS A 215 27.15 6.72 -8.05
C HIS A 215 27.29 5.56 -7.06
N PHE A 216 26.20 4.83 -6.80
CA PHE A 216 26.23 3.59 -6.05
C PHE A 216 25.27 2.55 -6.64
N ILE A 217 25.55 1.27 -6.38
CA ILE A 217 24.66 0.15 -6.71
C ILE A 217 24.63 -0.84 -5.55
N ALA A 218 23.57 -1.63 -5.43
CA ALA A 218 23.57 -2.85 -4.63
C ALA A 218 23.42 -4.08 -5.52
N THR A 219 24.18 -5.14 -5.23
CA THR A 219 23.97 -6.45 -5.87
C THR A 219 23.07 -7.26 -4.97
N SER A 220 21.86 -7.55 -5.40
CA SER A 220 20.77 -8.12 -4.59
C SER A 220 20.30 -9.46 -5.15
N ASP A 221 21.21 -10.28 -5.66
CA ASP A 221 20.89 -11.61 -6.19
C ASP A 221 20.04 -12.44 -5.21
N HIS A 222 19.10 -13.21 -5.76
CA HIS A 222 18.14 -13.99 -4.97
C HIS A 222 18.83 -14.98 -4.01
N ASN A 223 18.61 -14.78 -2.71
CA ASN A 223 18.99 -15.67 -1.62
C ASN A 223 20.48 -16.11 -1.61
N THR A 224 21.40 -15.30 -2.13
CA THR A 224 22.82 -15.65 -2.18
C THR A 224 23.73 -14.45 -1.89
N SER A 225 24.78 -14.68 -1.09
CA SER A 225 25.81 -13.69 -0.80
C SER A 225 27.01 -13.75 -1.76
N SER A 226 26.97 -14.64 -2.76
CA SER A 226 28.14 -15.00 -3.57
C SER A 226 28.65 -13.88 -4.48
N THR A 227 27.80 -12.96 -4.94
CA THR A 227 28.21 -11.81 -5.76
C THR A 227 29.14 -10.90 -4.99
N GLY A 228 28.85 -10.66 -3.71
CA GLY A 228 29.70 -9.90 -2.81
C GLY A 228 31.13 -10.44 -2.74
N LEU A 229 31.38 -11.72 -3.03
CA LEU A 229 32.69 -12.35 -2.91
C LEU A 229 33.43 -12.50 -4.25
N SER A 230 32.90 -11.94 -5.35
CA SER A 230 33.32 -12.28 -6.72
C SER A 230 33.95 -11.13 -7.51
N TRP A 231 34.26 -10.00 -6.87
CA TRP A 231 34.66 -8.76 -7.54
C TRP A 231 36.06 -8.73 -8.17
N ARG A 232 37.06 -9.45 -7.65
CA ARG A 232 38.40 -9.66 -8.25
C ARG A 232 39.04 -8.40 -8.90
N GLY A 233 38.98 -7.26 -8.23
CA GLY A 233 39.58 -5.98 -8.66
C GLY A 233 38.66 -5.12 -9.54
N ASN A 234 37.42 -5.54 -9.78
CA ASN A 234 36.51 -4.92 -10.76
C ASN A 234 35.61 -3.83 -10.16
N VAL A 235 35.90 -3.34 -8.95
CA VAL A 235 35.19 -2.20 -8.34
C VAL A 235 35.91 -0.91 -8.71
N PRO A 236 35.30 -0.03 -9.52
CA PRO A 236 35.90 1.24 -9.89
C PRO A 236 36.00 2.18 -8.68
N ALA A 237 37.04 3.01 -8.64
CA ALA A 237 37.26 3.97 -7.55
C ALA A 237 36.18 5.07 -7.44
N ASP A 238 35.33 5.24 -8.46
CA ASP A 238 34.28 6.25 -8.53
C ASP A 238 32.86 5.71 -8.26
N LEU A 239 32.71 4.41 -7.96
CA LEU A 239 31.43 3.73 -7.73
C LEU A 239 31.41 3.04 -6.37
N LEU A 240 30.40 3.31 -5.56
CA LEU A 240 30.16 2.58 -4.32
C LEU A 240 29.32 1.33 -4.59
N VAL A 241 29.84 0.16 -4.24
CA VAL A 241 29.09 -1.11 -4.32
C VAL A 241 28.63 -1.51 -2.93
N LEU A 242 27.34 -1.74 -2.78
CA LEU A 242 26.71 -2.29 -1.58
C LEU A 242 26.45 -3.78 -1.79
N ASN A 243 26.81 -4.60 -0.81
CA ASN A 243 26.36 -5.98 -0.78
C ASN A 243 24.92 -6.03 -0.29
N ALA A 244 24.06 -6.76 -0.98
CA ALA A 244 22.65 -6.93 -0.64
C ALA A 244 22.19 -8.35 -0.99
N GLU A 245 20.96 -8.66 -0.61
CA GLU A 245 20.29 -9.91 -0.96
C GLU A 245 18.82 -9.58 -1.18
N GLU A 246 18.21 -10.02 -2.28
CA GLU A 246 16.76 -10.13 -2.35
C GLU A 246 16.35 -11.46 -1.74
N VAL A 247 15.74 -11.37 -0.57
CA VAL A 247 15.21 -12.51 0.18
C VAL A 247 13.85 -12.86 -0.43
N THR A 248 13.83 -13.88 -1.29
CA THR A 248 12.62 -14.31 -2.00
C THR A 248 11.91 -15.41 -1.23
N THR A 249 11.08 -15.01 -0.27
CA THR A 249 10.19 -15.97 0.41
C THR A 249 9.07 -16.42 -0.54
N ARG A 250 8.22 -17.35 -0.11
CA ARG A 250 6.99 -17.72 -0.85
C ARG A 250 5.79 -16.82 -0.51
N HIS A 251 6.02 -15.73 0.23
CA HIS A 251 5.01 -14.83 0.82
C HIS A 251 5.39 -13.34 0.72
N GLY A 252 6.29 -13.00 -0.21
CA GLY A 252 6.81 -11.65 -0.40
C GLY A 252 8.33 -11.62 -0.55
N HIS A 253 8.81 -10.68 -1.36
CA HIS A 253 10.24 -10.43 -1.54
C HIS A 253 10.66 -9.18 -0.75
N TRP A 254 11.89 -9.17 -0.23
CA TRP A 254 12.47 -7.97 0.36
C TRP A 254 13.98 -7.91 0.19
N LEU A 255 14.50 -6.68 0.13
CA LEU A 255 15.93 -6.43 0.03
C LEU A 255 16.52 -6.29 1.43
N ALA A 256 17.54 -7.10 1.72
CA ALA A 256 18.46 -6.92 2.83
C ALA A 256 19.71 -6.18 2.33
N VAL A 257 19.65 -4.84 2.33
CA VAL A 257 20.68 -3.99 1.72
C VAL A 257 21.77 -3.63 2.72
N GLY A 258 23.04 -3.68 2.29
CA GLY A 258 24.18 -3.21 3.07
C GLY A 258 24.82 -4.25 4.00
N LEU A 259 24.48 -5.53 3.81
CA LEU A 259 25.03 -6.64 4.56
C LEU A 259 26.57 -6.67 4.47
N PRO A 260 27.29 -7.10 5.52
CA PRO A 260 28.69 -7.49 5.37
C PRO A 260 28.85 -8.59 4.30
N GLN A 261 29.97 -8.60 3.58
CA GLN A 261 30.23 -9.64 2.57
C GLN A 261 30.23 -11.03 3.22
N GLY A 262 29.50 -11.97 2.63
CA GLY A 262 29.36 -13.34 3.14
C GLY A 262 28.19 -13.55 4.11
N GLU A 263 27.65 -12.49 4.72
CA GLU A 263 26.39 -12.56 5.47
C GLU A 263 25.22 -12.81 4.51
N TRP A 264 24.22 -13.53 4.98
CA TRP A 264 23.02 -13.89 4.23
C TRP A 264 21.82 -13.99 5.17
N VAL A 265 20.62 -14.03 4.59
CA VAL A 265 19.36 -14.18 5.31
C VAL A 265 18.65 -15.45 4.85
N ASP A 266 18.21 -16.28 5.80
CA ASP A 266 17.44 -17.47 5.45
C ASP A 266 16.03 -17.08 5.02
N TRP A 267 15.61 -17.46 3.81
CA TRP A 267 14.33 -17.08 3.19
C TRP A 267 13.21 -18.11 3.43
N ARG A 268 13.52 -19.26 4.05
CA ARG A 268 12.63 -20.42 4.17
C ARG A 268 11.68 -20.27 5.35
N TYR A 269 10.83 -19.25 5.30
CA TYR A 269 9.83 -18.94 6.31
C TYR A 269 8.61 -18.26 5.69
N GLY A 270 7.48 -18.31 6.40
CA GLY A 270 6.25 -17.62 6.02
C GLY A 270 5.61 -16.86 7.19
N PRO A 271 4.46 -16.18 6.95
CA PRO A 271 3.76 -15.42 7.98
C PRO A 271 3.30 -16.25 9.19
N ALA A 272 3.18 -17.57 9.03
CA ALA A 272 2.85 -18.50 10.11
C ALA A 272 4.02 -18.72 11.08
N ASP A 273 5.26 -18.47 10.66
CA ASP A 273 6.47 -18.62 11.47
C ASP A 273 6.68 -17.37 12.33
N ALA A 274 5.95 -17.33 13.45
CA ALA A 274 5.95 -16.18 14.35
C ALA A 274 7.39 -15.70 14.69
N ASP A 275 7.58 -14.39 14.63
CA ASP A 275 8.82 -13.66 14.94
C ASP A 275 10.05 -13.94 14.05
N VAL A 276 9.97 -14.84 13.05
CA VAL A 276 11.13 -15.14 12.17
C VAL A 276 11.48 -13.95 11.29
N PHE A 277 10.51 -13.40 10.57
CA PHE A 277 10.71 -12.19 9.75
C PHE A 277 11.27 -11.03 10.59
N ASP A 278 10.66 -10.75 11.75
CA ASP A 278 11.09 -9.66 12.64
C ASP A 278 12.51 -9.87 13.16
N ARG A 279 12.94 -11.12 13.37
CA ARG A 279 14.31 -11.45 13.75
C ARG A 279 15.29 -11.14 12.63
N HIS A 280 14.97 -11.49 11.39
CA HIS A 280 15.82 -11.17 10.23
C HIS A 280 15.89 -9.67 9.97
N VAL A 281 14.77 -8.95 10.05
CA VAL A 281 14.79 -7.48 9.96
C VAL A 281 15.65 -6.86 11.07
N ARG A 282 15.54 -7.34 12.32
CA ARG A 282 16.41 -6.88 13.42
C ARG A 282 17.89 -7.23 13.20
N GLN A 283 18.19 -8.41 12.65
CA GLN A 283 19.55 -8.82 12.31
C GLN A 283 20.14 -7.85 11.26
N VAL A 284 19.43 -7.61 10.16
CA VAL A 284 19.85 -6.69 9.09
C VAL A 284 20.11 -5.29 9.66
N ARG A 285 19.18 -4.76 10.48
CA ARG A 285 19.36 -3.47 11.16
C ARG A 285 20.56 -3.46 12.11
N GLY A 286 20.78 -4.54 12.87
CA GLY A 286 21.92 -4.69 13.77
C GLY A 286 23.27 -4.70 13.05
N LEU A 287 23.29 -5.11 11.79
CA LEU A 287 24.45 -5.05 10.90
C LEU A 287 24.59 -3.69 10.18
N GLY A 288 23.71 -2.72 10.47
CA GLY A 288 23.66 -1.40 9.85
C GLY A 288 22.92 -1.35 8.50
N GLY A 289 22.36 -2.49 8.07
CA GLY A 289 21.63 -2.64 6.81
C GLY A 289 20.20 -2.11 6.83
N LEU A 290 19.57 -2.14 5.66
CA LEU A 290 18.19 -1.69 5.43
C LEU A 290 17.32 -2.88 5.00
N ALA A 291 16.13 -3.00 5.58
CA ALA A 291 15.10 -3.93 5.11
C ALA A 291 14.06 -3.19 4.26
N VAL A 292 13.95 -3.55 2.98
CA VAL A 292 13.04 -2.90 2.02
C VAL A 292 12.04 -3.91 1.49
N ALA A 293 10.73 -3.70 1.66
CA ALA A 293 9.74 -4.53 0.98
C ALA A 293 9.82 -4.27 -0.53
N ALA A 294 10.20 -5.29 -1.29
CA ALA A 294 10.35 -5.23 -2.74
C ALA A 294 8.99 -5.46 -3.40
N HIS A 295 8.66 -4.63 -4.39
CA HIS A 295 7.46 -4.73 -5.25
C HIS A 295 6.21 -5.40 -4.60
N PRO A 296 5.74 -4.91 -3.44
CA PRO A 296 4.85 -5.69 -2.54
C PRO A 296 3.45 -5.98 -3.10
N MET A 297 3.01 -5.20 -4.10
CA MET A 297 1.72 -5.37 -4.75
C MET A 297 1.80 -6.16 -6.06
N THR A 298 2.98 -6.67 -6.45
CA THR A 298 3.14 -7.46 -7.67
C THR A 298 2.32 -8.75 -7.56
N PRO A 299 1.40 -9.01 -8.49
CA PRO A 299 0.46 -10.14 -8.41
C PRO A 299 1.09 -11.44 -8.93
N ALA A 300 2.33 -11.73 -8.53
CA ALA A 300 3.05 -12.95 -8.89
C ALA A 300 3.07 -13.94 -7.70
N PRO A 301 2.91 -15.26 -7.95
CA PRO A 301 3.06 -16.27 -6.89
C PRO A 301 4.40 -16.14 -6.17
N GLY A 302 4.38 -16.03 -4.85
CA GLY A 302 5.58 -15.86 -4.03
C GLY A 302 6.02 -14.41 -3.78
N SER A 303 5.64 -13.47 -4.66
CA SER A 303 6.09 -12.07 -4.57
C SER A 303 5.09 -11.15 -3.84
N PHE A 304 3.81 -11.52 -3.80
CA PHE A 304 2.79 -10.74 -3.07
C PHE A 304 3.11 -10.67 -1.57
N TRP A 305 3.13 -9.47 -1.00
CA TRP A 305 3.58 -9.24 0.38
C TRP A 305 2.56 -9.65 1.45
N GLU A 306 2.98 -10.50 2.39
CA GLU A 306 2.11 -11.00 3.47
C GLU A 306 2.62 -10.69 4.90
N PHE A 307 3.79 -10.06 5.06
CA PHE A 307 4.41 -9.88 6.38
C PHE A 307 3.97 -8.62 7.16
N GLY A 308 3.14 -7.75 6.57
CA GLY A 308 2.80 -6.44 7.12
C GLY A 308 3.87 -5.38 6.82
N LEU A 309 3.44 -4.15 6.54
CA LEU A 309 4.32 -3.07 6.03
C LEU A 309 4.88 -2.14 7.12
N ASP A 310 4.44 -2.31 8.36
CA ASP A 310 4.89 -1.53 9.53
C ASP A 310 6.25 -2.00 10.10
N ARG A 311 6.80 -3.08 9.53
CA ARG A 311 7.99 -3.77 10.05
C ARG A 311 9.27 -3.45 9.28
N VAL A 312 9.16 -2.97 8.04
CA VAL A 312 10.30 -2.66 7.16
C VAL A 312 10.75 -1.20 7.29
N ASP A 313 11.94 -0.88 6.80
CA ASP A 313 12.47 0.49 6.82
C ASP A 313 11.98 1.32 5.61
N ALA A 314 11.71 0.66 4.49
CA ALA A 314 11.28 1.30 3.26
C ALA A 314 10.40 0.37 2.39
N LEU A 315 9.72 0.98 1.43
CA LEU A 315 8.88 0.33 0.44
C LEU A 315 9.37 0.65 -0.96
N GLU A 316 9.52 -0.35 -1.81
CA GLU A 316 9.69 -0.12 -3.25
C GLU A 316 8.35 0.32 -3.85
N ILE A 317 8.23 1.62 -4.12
CA ILE A 317 7.03 2.24 -4.69
C ILE A 317 7.02 2.22 -6.22
N TRP A 318 8.17 1.89 -6.82
CA TRP A 318 8.35 1.78 -8.26
C TRP A 318 9.44 0.76 -8.58
N ASN A 319 9.06 -0.35 -9.20
CA ASN A 319 9.95 -1.44 -9.61
C ASN A 319 9.95 -1.56 -11.15
N GLY A 320 11.11 -1.38 -11.77
CA GLY A 320 11.27 -1.54 -13.22
C GLY A 320 10.29 -0.69 -14.07
N PRO A 321 9.74 -1.23 -15.18
CA PRO A 321 8.79 -0.51 -16.01
C PRO A 321 7.50 -0.13 -15.27
N TRP A 322 7.08 1.14 -15.36
CA TRP A 322 5.87 1.63 -14.67
C TRP A 322 4.59 0.87 -15.05
N THR A 323 3.99 0.19 -14.08
CA THR A 323 2.80 -0.66 -14.22
C THR A 323 1.70 -0.33 -13.19
N LEU A 324 0.58 -1.06 -13.25
CA LEU A 324 -0.57 -0.88 -12.35
C LEU A 324 -0.26 -1.28 -10.91
N ASP A 325 0.60 -2.27 -10.69
CA ASP A 325 1.09 -2.66 -9.37
C ASP A 325 1.97 -1.57 -8.73
N ASP A 326 2.80 -0.85 -9.50
CA ASP A 326 3.49 0.35 -8.98
C ASP A 326 2.51 1.46 -8.57
N ALA A 327 1.46 1.67 -9.38
CA ALA A 327 0.40 2.62 -9.01
C ALA A 327 -0.31 2.19 -7.71
N ALA A 328 -0.47 0.89 -7.49
CA ALA A 328 -0.97 0.36 -6.22
C ALA A 328 0.04 0.52 -5.08
N ASN A 329 1.34 0.30 -5.31
CA ASN A 329 2.41 0.52 -4.32
C ASN A 329 2.41 1.98 -3.83
N ILE A 330 2.32 2.96 -4.74
CA ILE A 330 2.20 4.38 -4.37
C ILE A 330 0.94 4.66 -3.55
N ALA A 331 -0.20 4.06 -3.92
CA ALA A 331 -1.45 4.27 -3.19
C ALA A 331 -1.38 3.71 -1.76
N VAL A 332 -0.82 2.51 -1.60
CA VAL A 332 -0.59 1.88 -0.29
C VAL A 332 0.38 2.73 0.53
N TRP A 333 1.53 3.09 -0.04
CA TRP A 333 2.51 3.95 0.61
C TRP A 333 1.90 5.26 1.09
N HIS A 334 1.15 5.95 0.22
CA HIS A 334 0.47 7.19 0.58
C HIS A 334 -0.54 6.99 1.71
N GLY A 335 -1.26 5.85 1.73
CA GLY A 335 -2.13 5.46 2.84
C GLY A 335 -1.38 5.37 4.16
N LEU A 336 -0.20 4.70 4.17
CA LEU A 336 0.66 4.61 5.37
C LEU A 336 1.13 5.99 5.84
N LEU A 337 1.53 6.86 4.92
CA LEU A 337 1.90 8.25 5.25
C LEU A 337 0.72 9.02 5.87
N CYS A 338 -0.50 8.85 5.35
CA CYS A 338 -1.71 9.49 5.89
C CYS A 338 -2.04 9.02 7.33
N LEU A 339 -1.63 7.79 7.67
CA LEU A 339 -1.72 7.23 9.02
C LEU A 339 -0.58 7.71 9.94
N GLY A 340 0.34 8.54 9.42
CA GLY A 340 1.49 9.07 10.16
C GLY A 340 2.70 8.13 10.20
N GLN A 341 2.69 7.03 9.44
CA GLN A 341 3.85 6.16 9.32
C GLN A 341 4.92 6.82 8.45
N ARG A 342 6.17 6.79 8.91
CA ARG A 342 7.30 7.44 8.25
C ARG A 342 8.16 6.43 7.47
N ILE A 343 7.51 5.66 6.61
CA ILE A 343 8.17 4.68 5.74
C ILE A 343 8.65 5.35 4.45
N ALA A 344 9.93 5.17 4.11
CA ALA A 344 10.50 5.74 2.90
C ALA A 344 9.99 5.01 1.65
N GLY A 345 9.69 5.75 0.59
CA GLY A 345 9.43 5.22 -0.74
C GLY A 345 10.72 5.20 -1.57
N LEU A 346 11.04 4.05 -2.16
CA LEU A 346 12.22 3.81 -3.00
C LEU A 346 11.82 3.31 -4.38
N GLY A 347 12.72 3.42 -5.35
CA GLY A 347 12.51 2.90 -6.70
C GLY A 347 13.78 2.33 -7.28
N ASN A 348 13.68 1.14 -7.87
CA ASN A 348 14.81 0.39 -8.40
C ASN A 348 14.43 -0.30 -9.73
N SER A 349 15.43 -0.61 -10.54
CA SER A 349 15.18 -1.15 -11.89
C SER A 349 14.84 -2.63 -11.91
N ASP A 350 15.30 -3.38 -10.89
CA ASP A 350 15.17 -4.84 -10.82
C ASP A 350 15.70 -5.53 -12.10
N ALA A 351 16.84 -5.01 -12.57
CA ALA A 351 17.37 -5.41 -13.86
C ALA A 351 17.99 -6.81 -13.80
N HIS A 352 17.38 -7.75 -14.51
CA HIS A 352 17.84 -9.13 -14.61
C HIS A 352 18.74 -9.33 -15.84
N GLY A 353 18.30 -8.88 -17.01
CA GLY A 353 18.93 -9.18 -18.29
C GLY A 353 19.40 -7.96 -19.06
N PRO A 354 20.16 -8.16 -20.16
CA PRO A 354 20.61 -7.09 -21.05
C PRO A 354 19.49 -6.20 -21.63
N ALA A 355 18.25 -6.71 -21.69
CA ALA A 355 17.08 -5.98 -22.15
C ALA A 355 16.55 -4.98 -21.11
N ASP A 356 16.87 -5.18 -19.83
CA ASP A 356 16.41 -4.33 -18.73
C ASP A 356 17.39 -3.18 -18.54
N ALA A 357 16.87 -1.96 -18.37
CA ALA A 357 17.69 -0.77 -18.17
C ALA A 357 18.08 -0.65 -16.68
N VAL A 358 19.38 -0.72 -16.40
CA VAL A 358 19.92 -0.44 -15.05
C VAL A 358 19.65 1.02 -14.70
N GLY A 359 19.09 1.27 -13.51
CA GLY A 359 18.77 2.61 -13.01
C GLY A 359 17.49 3.25 -13.56
N GLU A 360 16.61 2.46 -14.19
CA GLU A 360 15.28 2.91 -14.62
C GLU A 360 14.17 2.10 -13.91
N PRO A 361 13.65 2.58 -12.76
CA PRO A 361 14.02 3.79 -12.01
C PRO A 361 15.24 3.61 -11.10
N HIS A 362 15.67 4.71 -10.47
CA HIS A 362 16.67 4.72 -9.41
C HIS A 362 16.34 5.74 -8.31
N ASN A 363 17.11 5.69 -7.22
CA ASN A 363 17.01 6.61 -6.09
C ASN A 363 18.04 7.74 -6.22
N VAL A 364 17.63 8.97 -5.96
CA VAL A 364 18.51 10.13 -5.81
C VAL A 364 18.52 10.55 -4.35
N VAL A 365 19.66 10.35 -3.68
CA VAL A 365 19.82 10.36 -2.22
C VAL A 365 20.69 11.53 -1.78
N HIS A 366 20.21 12.35 -0.85
CA HIS A 366 20.99 13.42 -0.23
C HIS A 366 21.73 12.89 1.00
N ALA A 367 23.05 12.77 0.89
CA ALA A 367 23.91 12.20 1.93
C ALA A 367 25.13 13.10 2.19
N ALA A 368 25.75 12.95 3.37
CA ALA A 368 26.94 13.69 3.77
C ALA A 368 28.19 13.29 2.97
N GLY A 369 28.19 12.09 2.38
CA GLY A 369 29.24 11.55 1.55
C GLY A 369 28.79 10.27 0.86
N LEU A 370 29.62 9.77 -0.06
CA LEU A 370 29.38 8.53 -0.79
C LEU A 370 29.96 7.33 -0.03
N SER A 371 29.36 6.99 1.10
CA SER A 371 29.72 5.83 1.92
C SER A 371 28.51 4.96 2.26
N ARG A 372 28.74 3.67 2.52
CA ARG A 372 27.67 2.74 2.93
C ARG A 372 26.82 3.29 4.09
N PRO A 373 27.39 3.69 5.25
CA PRO A 373 26.56 4.16 6.35
C PRO A 373 25.78 5.43 6.01
N GLU A 374 26.39 6.39 5.30
CA GLU A 374 25.73 7.67 4.99
C GLU A 374 24.58 7.49 3.98
N ILE A 375 24.76 6.64 2.96
CA ILE A 375 23.72 6.35 1.97
C ILE A 375 22.55 5.61 2.61
N LEU A 376 22.81 4.56 3.39
CA LEU A 376 21.75 3.77 4.03
C LEU A 376 20.98 4.58 5.08
N ASP A 377 21.68 5.43 5.83
CA ASP A 377 21.07 6.31 6.83
C ASP A 377 20.25 7.45 6.19
N ALA A 378 20.68 7.96 5.04
CA ALA A 378 19.90 8.89 4.23
C ALA A 378 18.62 8.22 3.67
N LEU A 379 18.73 7.03 3.09
CA LEU A 379 17.61 6.23 2.57
C LEU A 379 16.59 5.89 3.68
N ARG A 380 17.06 5.43 4.85
CA ARG A 380 16.21 5.10 6.00
C ARG A 380 15.38 6.29 6.48
N ARG A 381 15.94 7.50 6.38
CA ARG A 381 15.24 8.74 6.74
C ARG A 381 14.40 9.32 5.61
N GLY A 382 14.38 8.69 4.43
CA GLY A 382 13.69 9.22 3.26
C GLY A 382 14.33 10.50 2.70
N ARG A 383 15.65 10.71 2.89
CA ARG A 383 16.38 11.82 2.27
C ARG A 383 16.64 11.56 0.79
N SER A 384 15.58 11.29 0.04
CA SER A 384 15.67 10.87 -1.35
C SER A 384 14.40 11.16 -2.15
N TYR A 385 14.54 11.12 -3.47
CA TYR A 385 13.43 10.97 -4.41
C TYR A 385 13.75 9.87 -5.41
N VAL A 386 12.72 9.31 -6.04
CA VAL A 386 12.87 8.33 -7.14
C VAL A 386 12.75 9.04 -8.47
N ALA A 387 13.51 8.60 -9.47
CA ALA A 387 13.51 9.18 -10.80
C ALA A 387 13.63 8.11 -11.88
N GLU A 388 13.00 8.36 -13.03
CA GLU A 388 12.98 7.41 -14.15
C GLU A 388 14.36 7.23 -14.81
N ASN A 389 15.20 8.27 -14.82
CA ASN A 389 16.55 8.26 -15.40
C ASN A 389 17.39 9.44 -14.87
N ALA A 390 18.71 9.39 -15.10
CA ALA A 390 19.67 10.34 -14.54
C ALA A 390 19.52 11.80 -15.04
N GLY A 391 18.72 12.04 -16.09
CA GLY A 391 18.43 13.36 -16.61
C GLY A 391 17.39 14.15 -15.81
N VAL A 392 16.61 13.47 -14.95
CA VAL A 392 15.54 14.09 -14.16
C VAL A 392 16.08 14.58 -12.81
N ALA A 393 15.87 15.86 -12.51
CA ALA A 393 16.17 16.43 -11.20
C ALA A 393 14.93 17.07 -10.57
N VAL A 394 14.75 16.86 -9.27
CA VAL A 394 13.68 17.45 -8.46
C VAL A 394 14.30 18.11 -7.23
N ASP A 395 14.28 19.44 -7.19
CA ASP A 395 14.56 20.20 -5.97
C ASP A 395 13.24 20.45 -5.24
N PHE A 396 13.05 19.77 -4.10
CA PHE A 396 11.83 19.81 -3.32
C PHE A 396 12.11 20.33 -1.92
N THR A 397 11.58 21.51 -1.61
CA THR A 397 11.87 22.19 -0.35
C THR A 397 10.61 22.76 0.28
N ALA A 398 10.60 22.82 1.60
CA ALA A 398 9.65 23.57 2.40
C ALA A 398 10.41 24.60 3.23
N ALA A 399 9.96 25.85 3.24
CA ALA A 399 10.58 26.93 3.97
C ALA A 399 9.57 27.66 4.85
N ALA A 400 9.99 27.96 6.08
CA ALA A 400 9.24 28.76 7.04
C ALA A 400 10.23 29.40 8.04
N HIS A 401 10.00 30.67 8.40
CA HIS A 401 10.76 31.37 9.44
C HIS A 401 12.30 31.31 9.29
N GLY A 402 12.80 31.30 8.06
CA GLY A 402 14.23 31.22 7.77
C GLY A 402 14.84 29.81 7.89
N ALA A 403 14.04 28.81 8.28
CA ALA A 403 14.39 27.40 8.19
C ALA A 403 13.93 26.81 6.84
N THR A 404 14.65 25.79 6.36
CA THR A 404 14.30 25.04 5.15
C THR A 404 14.49 23.55 5.42
N ALA A 405 13.59 22.73 4.88
CA ALA A 405 13.65 21.28 4.95
C ALA A 405 13.45 20.67 3.56
N GLY A 406 14.18 19.60 3.27
CA GLY A 406 14.03 18.76 2.07
C GLY A 406 13.40 17.40 2.38
N PRO A 407 13.33 16.49 1.39
CA PRO A 407 12.76 15.15 1.57
C PRO A 407 13.35 14.44 2.79
N GLY A 408 12.50 13.78 3.58
CA GLY A 408 12.90 13.06 4.78
C GLY A 408 13.24 13.93 5.98
N GLU A 409 13.37 15.25 5.79
CA GLU A 409 13.60 16.20 6.87
C GLU A 409 12.30 16.67 7.48
N GLU A 410 12.44 17.27 8.65
CA GLU A 410 11.33 17.82 9.40
C GLU A 410 11.43 19.33 9.47
N LEU A 411 10.31 20.01 9.23
CA LEU A 411 10.17 21.43 9.46
C LEU A 411 9.24 21.63 10.66
N PRO A 412 9.77 22.08 11.81
CA PRO A 412 8.94 22.44 12.96
C PRO A 412 8.08 23.65 12.61
N LEU A 413 6.76 23.51 12.73
CA LEU A 413 5.77 24.53 12.40
C LEU A 413 4.66 24.58 13.46
N ALA A 414 4.30 25.78 13.89
CA ALA A 414 3.04 26.02 14.61
C ALA A 414 1.82 25.93 13.68
N LEU A 415 0.61 25.76 14.24
CA LEU A 415 -0.64 25.49 13.51
C LEU A 415 -1.04 26.54 12.45
N PHE A 416 -0.55 27.77 12.55
CA PHE A 416 -0.86 28.85 11.58
C PHE A 416 0.40 29.45 10.98
N GLU A 417 1.51 28.75 11.11
CA GLU A 417 2.77 29.18 10.54
C GLU A 417 2.71 29.01 9.03
N ALA A 418 2.96 30.07 8.27
CA ALA A 418 2.96 29.93 6.82
C ALA A 418 4.17 29.08 6.40
N VAL A 419 3.94 28.10 5.53
CA VAL A 419 4.99 27.28 4.93
C VAL A 419 4.91 27.41 3.41
N ASP A 420 6.04 27.73 2.80
CA ASP A 420 6.18 27.78 1.35
C ASP A 420 6.84 26.47 0.89
N VAL A 421 6.09 25.64 0.14
CA VAL A 421 6.60 24.40 -0.45
C VAL A 421 6.83 24.62 -1.94
N THR A 422 8.04 24.32 -2.40
CA THR A 422 8.46 24.47 -3.79
C THR A 422 8.94 23.13 -4.34
N ALA A 423 8.54 22.82 -5.57
CA ALA A 423 9.15 21.76 -6.37
C ALA A 423 9.67 22.38 -7.68
N GLU A 424 10.99 22.41 -7.86
CA GLU A 424 11.62 22.77 -9.13
C GLU A 424 12.06 21.49 -9.85
N VAL A 425 11.56 21.31 -11.07
CA VAL A 425 11.77 20.08 -11.85
C VAL A 425 12.53 20.43 -13.13
N SER A 426 13.49 19.59 -13.50
CA SER A 426 14.18 19.64 -14.79
C SER A 426 14.33 18.25 -15.39
N GLY A 427 14.50 18.16 -16.72
CA GLY A 427 14.66 16.90 -17.44
C GLY A 427 13.36 16.14 -17.72
N ALA A 428 12.20 16.74 -17.44
CA ALA A 428 10.89 16.09 -17.57
C ALA A 428 9.97 16.85 -18.55
N PRO A 429 10.16 16.77 -19.88
CA PRO A 429 9.33 17.49 -20.85
C PRO A 429 7.87 17.04 -20.83
N ASP A 430 6.97 18.02 -20.98
CA ASP A 430 5.51 17.86 -21.10
C ASP A 430 4.90 17.02 -19.95
N ALA A 431 5.39 17.23 -18.73
CA ALA A 431 4.98 16.54 -17.52
C ALA A 431 4.11 17.45 -16.62
N VAL A 432 3.45 16.81 -15.66
CA VAL A 432 2.62 17.44 -14.64
C VAL A 432 3.28 17.21 -13.29
N ILE A 433 3.52 18.29 -12.55
CA ILE A 433 4.01 18.28 -11.18
C ILE A 433 2.79 18.38 -10.27
N THR A 434 2.66 17.48 -9.30
CA THR A 434 1.58 17.48 -8.32
C THR A 434 2.15 17.45 -6.91
N LEU A 435 1.60 18.29 -6.02
CA LEU A 435 1.92 18.28 -4.60
C LEU A 435 0.84 17.52 -3.84
N HIS A 436 1.23 16.58 -2.98
CA HIS A 436 0.34 15.73 -2.20
C HIS A 436 0.56 15.93 -0.70
N THR A 437 -0.54 15.92 0.05
CA THR A 437 -0.57 15.81 1.52
C THR A 437 -1.62 14.75 1.91
N GLU A 438 -1.93 14.56 3.20
CA GLU A 438 -2.99 13.63 3.62
C GLU A 438 -4.40 14.01 3.12
N TRP A 439 -4.53 15.22 2.55
CA TRP A 439 -5.77 15.71 1.93
C TRP A 439 -5.82 15.44 0.42
N GLY A 440 -4.80 14.81 -0.15
CA GLY A 440 -4.67 14.55 -1.59
C GLY A 440 -3.87 15.65 -2.29
N VAL A 441 -4.21 15.92 -3.56
CA VAL A 441 -3.47 16.88 -4.39
C VAL A 441 -3.80 18.33 -3.98
N MET A 442 -2.78 19.04 -3.53
CA MET A 442 -2.88 20.42 -3.03
C MET A 442 -2.58 21.47 -4.09
N ALA A 443 -1.63 21.18 -4.99
CA ALA A 443 -1.22 22.06 -6.06
C ALA A 443 -0.79 21.25 -7.28
N VAL A 444 -0.89 21.89 -8.46
CA VAL A 444 -0.51 21.32 -9.74
C VAL A 444 0.22 22.37 -10.57
N ALA A 445 1.31 21.97 -11.22
CA ALA A 445 2.02 22.76 -12.21
C ALA A 445 2.39 21.88 -13.42
N ARG A 446 2.90 22.49 -14.48
CA ARG A 446 3.39 21.78 -15.67
C ARG A 446 4.84 22.13 -15.93
N THR A 447 5.57 21.19 -16.51
CA THR A 447 6.85 21.48 -17.15
C THR A 447 6.61 21.91 -18.60
N GLY A 448 7.50 22.76 -19.12
CA GLY A 448 7.52 23.14 -20.53
C GLY A 448 8.08 22.03 -21.43
N GLY A 449 8.07 22.27 -22.74
CA GLY A 449 8.72 21.38 -23.70
C GLY A 449 10.25 21.32 -23.54
N ASP A 450 10.85 22.27 -22.83
CA ASP A 450 12.25 22.27 -22.40
C ASP A 450 12.51 21.37 -21.16
N GLY A 451 11.47 20.74 -20.63
CA GLY A 451 11.55 19.85 -19.48
C GLY A 451 11.68 20.54 -18.12
N ARG A 452 11.50 21.87 -18.06
CA ARG A 452 11.60 22.63 -16.81
C ARG A 452 10.23 23.09 -16.32
N GLY A 453 10.03 23.07 -15.01
CA GLY A 453 8.79 23.56 -14.41
C GLY A 453 8.96 23.82 -12.92
N ARG A 454 8.12 24.72 -12.39
CA ARG A 454 8.10 25.05 -10.97
C ARG A 454 6.69 24.97 -10.43
N LEU A 455 6.52 24.25 -9.33
CA LEU A 455 5.35 24.30 -8.48
C LEU A 455 5.69 25.11 -7.23
N HIS A 456 4.84 26.06 -6.89
CA HIS A 456 4.87 26.74 -5.60
C HIS A 456 3.50 26.59 -4.94
N TRP A 457 3.51 26.22 -3.66
CA TRP A 457 2.32 26.14 -2.84
C TRP A 457 2.62 26.77 -1.48
N ARG A 458 1.78 27.72 -1.09
CA ARG A 458 1.81 28.27 0.26
C ARG A 458 0.72 27.63 1.10
N GLY A 459 1.14 26.92 2.13
CA GLY A 459 0.28 26.27 3.11
C GLY A 459 0.37 26.90 4.49
N TRP A 460 -0.21 26.21 5.47
CA TRP A 460 -0.16 26.57 6.88
C TRP A 460 0.28 25.35 7.70
N GLY A 461 1.15 25.56 8.68
CA GLY A 461 1.77 24.53 9.52
C GLY A 461 0.75 23.71 10.31
N ARG A 462 0.98 22.41 10.47
CA ARG A 462 0.01 21.40 10.98
C ARG A 462 -1.36 21.33 10.27
N GLY A 463 -1.63 22.17 9.27
CA GLY A 463 -2.73 21.96 8.32
C GLY A 463 -2.47 20.76 7.40
N SER A 464 -1.26 20.22 7.38
CA SER A 464 -0.89 18.95 6.77
C SER A 464 0.17 18.24 7.61
N LEU A 465 0.20 16.90 7.59
CA LEU A 465 1.22 16.09 8.27
C LEU A 465 2.56 16.12 7.54
N PHE A 466 2.49 16.13 6.22
CA PHE A 466 3.63 16.09 5.33
C PHE A 466 3.29 16.76 4.00
N ALA A 467 4.31 17.02 3.19
CA ALA A 467 4.16 17.33 1.78
C ALA A 467 5.09 16.42 0.96
N ARG A 468 4.63 15.92 -0.18
CA ARG A 468 5.44 15.17 -1.16
C ARG A 468 5.06 15.59 -2.57
N ALA A 469 5.94 15.38 -3.54
CA ALA A 469 5.66 15.69 -4.95
C ALA A 469 5.68 14.43 -5.83
N GLU A 470 4.84 14.42 -6.86
CA GLU A 470 4.92 13.47 -7.98
C GLU A 470 5.02 14.24 -9.29
N VAL A 471 5.87 13.76 -10.20
CA VAL A 471 5.98 14.23 -11.58
C VAL A 471 5.52 13.12 -12.50
N ARG A 472 4.53 13.39 -13.35
CA ARG A 472 3.91 12.38 -14.23
C ARG A 472 3.77 12.88 -15.65
N ARG A 473 3.96 12.00 -16.63
CA ARG A 473 3.56 12.24 -18.02
C ARG A 473 2.17 11.66 -18.24
N LEU A 474 1.26 12.46 -18.80
CA LEU A 474 -0.09 12.02 -19.17
C LEU A 474 -0.07 11.25 -20.50
N LYS A 475 0.78 10.23 -20.58
CA LYS A 475 0.92 9.31 -21.70
C LYS A 475 0.74 7.89 -21.17
N PRO A 476 -0.02 7.01 -21.86
CA PRO A 476 -0.22 5.64 -21.40
C PRO A 476 1.11 4.88 -21.22
N ALA A 477 1.20 4.10 -20.15
CA ALA A 477 2.19 3.05 -19.96
C ALA A 477 1.63 1.70 -20.45
N SER A 478 2.29 0.59 -20.08
CA SER A 478 1.84 -0.77 -20.44
C SER A 478 0.45 -1.09 -19.88
N THR A 479 0.17 -0.67 -18.65
CA THR A 479 -1.06 -1.03 -17.91
C THR A 479 -1.75 0.17 -17.24
N THR A 480 -1.22 1.38 -17.40
CA THR A 480 -1.72 2.63 -16.78
C THR A 480 -1.91 3.74 -17.82
N LEU A 481 -2.73 4.75 -17.50
CA LEU A 481 -3.03 5.87 -18.40
C LEU A 481 -1.98 6.99 -18.37
N ASP A 482 -1.05 6.91 -17.44
CA ASP A 482 0.04 7.85 -17.22
C ASP A 482 1.35 7.11 -16.92
N ARG A 483 2.46 7.84 -16.90
CA ARG A 483 3.78 7.33 -16.49
C ARG A 483 4.32 8.18 -15.36
N LEU A 484 4.84 7.54 -14.33
CA LEU A 484 5.64 8.23 -13.33
C LEU A 484 6.98 8.66 -13.94
N VAL A 485 7.46 9.85 -13.55
CA VAL A 485 8.77 10.40 -13.94
C VAL A 485 9.65 10.56 -12.71
N ALA A 486 9.06 11.06 -11.62
CA ALA A 486 9.72 11.15 -10.32
C ALA A 486 8.69 11.20 -9.19
N ALA A 487 9.08 10.76 -8.00
CA ALA A 487 8.32 10.98 -6.77
C ALA A 487 9.27 11.26 -5.60
N THR A 488 8.97 12.25 -4.77
CA THR A 488 9.80 12.59 -3.61
C THR A 488 9.33 11.85 -2.37
N ASN A 489 10.27 11.49 -1.49
CA ASN A 489 9.88 11.24 -0.11
C ASN A 489 9.30 12.52 0.54
N PRO A 490 8.55 12.39 1.64
CA PRO A 490 7.84 13.52 2.23
C PRO A 490 8.77 14.44 3.01
N ILE A 491 8.48 15.74 2.99
CA ILE A 491 8.91 16.69 4.02
C ILE A 491 7.87 16.62 5.13
N TRP A 492 8.31 16.45 6.39
CA TRP A 492 7.42 16.28 7.53
C TRP A 492 7.18 17.59 8.28
N PHE A 493 5.93 17.84 8.68
CA PHE A 493 5.55 18.99 9.48
C PHE A 493 5.16 18.55 10.89
N HIS A 494 5.82 19.10 11.92
CA HIS A 494 5.53 18.78 13.32
C HIS A 494 5.56 20.04 14.19
N ALA A 495 5.05 19.99 15.43
CA ALA A 495 5.11 21.13 16.34
C ALA A 495 6.47 21.22 17.04
N ALA A 496 7.06 22.41 17.10
CA ALA A 496 8.31 22.62 17.85
C ALA A 496 8.15 22.23 19.32
N GLY A 497 9.02 21.34 19.82
CA GLY A 497 9.04 20.91 21.23
C GLY A 497 8.05 19.81 21.61
N LEU A 498 7.32 19.23 20.65
CA LEU A 498 6.56 17.99 20.82
C LEU A 498 7.25 16.85 20.08
N ALA A 499 7.22 15.63 20.62
CA ALA A 499 7.83 14.50 19.94
C ALA A 499 7.16 14.30 18.55
N PRO A 500 7.88 13.85 17.52
CA PRO A 500 7.33 13.65 16.18
C PRO A 500 6.09 12.71 16.13
N HIS A 501 5.86 11.93 17.19
CA HIS A 501 4.71 11.05 17.39
C HIS A 501 3.54 11.70 18.15
N ASP A 502 3.75 12.87 18.77
CA ASP A 502 2.73 13.66 19.49
C ASP A 502 1.86 14.52 18.55
N ALA A 503 2.05 14.42 17.22
CA ALA A 503 1.08 14.89 16.23
C ALA A 503 -0.31 14.21 16.37
N GLY A 504 -0.44 13.25 17.28
CA GLY A 504 -1.56 12.33 17.48
C GLY A 504 -2.64 12.69 18.51
N GLN A 505 -2.78 13.91 19.04
CA GLN A 505 -4.03 14.29 19.74
C GLN A 505 -5.03 14.94 18.78
N ARG A 506 -5.48 14.17 17.78
CA ARG A 506 -6.66 14.50 16.97
C ARG A 506 -7.91 14.28 17.81
N THR A 507 -8.29 15.30 18.55
CA THR A 507 -9.40 15.25 19.50
C THR A 507 -10.73 15.34 18.78
N LEU A 508 -11.60 14.36 18.98
CA LEU A 508 -12.98 14.47 18.54
C LEU A 508 -13.73 15.48 19.44
N VAL A 509 -14.24 16.56 18.84
CA VAL A 509 -15.04 17.57 19.50
C VAL A 509 -16.48 17.55 19.02
N ALA A 510 -17.41 17.89 19.91
CA ALA A 510 -18.82 18.05 19.62
C ALA A 510 -19.30 19.46 19.96
N ALA A 511 -20.30 19.94 19.22
CA ALA A 511 -21.03 21.18 19.53
C ALA A 511 -22.47 21.08 19.04
N VAL A 512 -23.31 22.00 19.51
CA VAL A 512 -24.71 22.11 19.08
C VAL A 512 -24.94 23.50 18.53
N ARG A 513 -25.54 23.59 17.34
CA ARG A 513 -26.11 24.82 16.82
C ARG A 513 -27.59 24.84 17.17
N ALA A 514 -28.03 25.88 17.86
CA ALA A 514 -29.44 26.07 18.19
C ALA A 514 -30.26 26.44 16.95
N ALA A 515 -31.59 26.33 17.06
CA ALA A 515 -32.52 26.68 15.97
C ALA A 515 -32.43 28.16 15.58
N ASP A 516 -32.12 29.05 16.52
CA ASP A 516 -31.86 30.49 16.26
C ASP A 516 -30.54 30.76 15.52
N GLY A 517 -29.73 29.72 15.34
CA GLY A 517 -28.46 29.74 14.63
C GLY A 517 -27.22 30.04 15.45
N SER A 518 -27.37 30.26 16.76
CA SER A 518 -26.25 30.37 17.68
C SER A 518 -25.52 29.03 17.88
N TRP A 519 -24.21 29.09 18.13
CA TRP A 519 -23.39 27.91 18.41
C TRP A 519 -23.14 27.80 19.91
N GLY A 520 -23.41 26.63 20.47
CA GLY A 520 -23.03 26.27 21.83
C GLY A 520 -21.54 25.97 21.97
N ARG A 521 -21.09 25.75 23.21
CA ARG A 521 -19.69 25.46 23.52
C ARG A 521 -19.25 24.14 22.87
N HIS A 522 -18.04 24.15 22.30
CA HIS A 522 -17.39 22.93 21.83
C HIS A 522 -16.82 22.15 23.01
N THR A 523 -17.09 20.85 23.06
CA THR A 523 -16.60 19.94 24.11
C THR A 523 -15.87 18.76 23.49
N ALA A 524 -14.74 18.38 24.07
CA ALA A 524 -14.08 17.13 23.71
C ALA A 524 -14.99 15.96 24.10
N LEU A 525 -15.18 15.01 23.19
CA LEU A 525 -15.87 13.77 23.50
C LEU A 525 -14.95 12.89 24.35
N PRO A 526 -15.40 12.39 25.51
CA PRO A 526 -14.59 11.50 26.35
C PRO A 526 -14.02 10.34 25.54
N GLY A 527 -12.81 9.91 25.85
CA GLY A 527 -12.13 8.84 25.11
C GLY A 527 -12.51 7.44 25.54
N VAL A 528 -11.98 6.46 24.82
CA VAL A 528 -12.15 5.04 25.12
C VAL A 528 -11.45 4.71 26.44
N ARG A 529 -12.06 3.85 27.28
CA ARG A 529 -11.47 3.35 28.54
C ARG A 529 -10.94 4.44 29.48
N GLY A 530 -11.67 5.57 29.58
CA GLY A 530 -11.34 6.65 30.52
C GLY A 530 -10.29 7.64 30.01
N ALA A 531 -9.86 7.54 28.75
CA ALA A 531 -9.05 8.59 28.13
C ALA A 531 -9.80 9.94 28.16
N PRO A 532 -9.09 11.08 28.33
CA PRO A 532 -9.72 12.40 28.49
C PRO A 532 -10.48 12.85 27.24
N ALA A 533 -10.04 12.38 26.07
CA ALA A 533 -10.68 12.65 24.79
C ALA A 533 -10.55 11.46 23.84
N PHE A 534 -11.49 11.32 22.91
CA PHE A 534 -11.39 10.34 21.83
C PHE A 534 -10.37 10.80 20.80
N ALA A 535 -9.30 10.02 20.61
CA ALA A 535 -8.30 10.23 19.58
C ALA A 535 -8.75 9.51 18.29
N GLY A 536 -9.00 10.27 17.22
CA GLY A 536 -9.54 9.71 15.99
C GLY A 536 -9.19 10.49 14.73
N VAL A 537 -9.33 9.84 13.58
CA VAL A 537 -9.05 10.41 12.25
C VAL A 537 -10.32 10.65 11.42
N GLY A 538 -11.48 10.24 11.93
CA GLY A 538 -12.78 10.41 11.29
C GLY A 538 -13.93 10.44 12.29
N ALA A 539 -15.03 11.06 11.90
CA ALA A 539 -16.25 11.12 12.70
C ALA A 539 -17.49 11.25 11.82
N SER A 540 -18.60 10.67 12.27
CA SER A 540 -19.93 10.86 11.68
C SER A 540 -20.98 10.90 12.78
N VAL A 541 -22.06 11.63 12.58
CA VAL A 541 -23.16 11.76 13.55
C VAL A 541 -24.52 11.53 12.90
N ALA A 542 -25.48 11.03 13.68
CA ALA A 542 -26.87 10.89 13.30
C ALA A 542 -27.80 11.24 14.45
N GLY A 543 -28.87 11.97 14.17
CA GLY A 543 -29.96 12.24 15.12
C GLY A 543 -31.10 11.23 14.96
N LEU A 544 -31.75 10.88 16.06
CA LEU A 544 -32.92 9.99 16.10
C LEU A 544 -34.18 10.77 16.50
N PRO A 545 -35.39 10.26 16.20
CA PRO A 545 -36.66 10.95 16.51
C PRO A 545 -36.91 11.21 18.00
N ASP A 546 -36.31 10.43 18.89
CA ASP A 546 -36.39 10.61 20.35
C ASP A 546 -35.40 11.66 20.90
N GLY A 547 -34.65 12.33 20.00
CA GLY A 547 -33.60 13.28 20.34
C GLY A 547 -32.25 12.65 20.69
N THR A 548 -32.12 11.31 20.60
CA THR A 548 -30.84 10.62 20.77
C THR A 548 -29.89 10.93 19.61
N VAL A 549 -28.61 11.12 19.92
CA VAL A 549 -27.53 11.30 18.94
C VAL A 549 -26.61 10.09 18.96
N LEU A 550 -26.42 9.47 17.79
CA LEU A 550 -25.42 8.44 17.55
C LEU A 550 -24.15 9.09 17.01
N THR A 551 -23.00 8.79 17.60
CA THR A 551 -21.69 9.31 17.14
C THR A 551 -20.75 8.16 16.81
N LEU A 552 -20.25 8.15 15.58
CA LEU A 552 -19.16 7.29 15.15
C LEU A 552 -17.82 8.01 15.26
N GLY A 553 -16.81 7.30 15.78
CA GLY A 553 -15.42 7.72 15.79
C GLY A 553 -14.54 6.67 15.12
N LEU A 554 -13.71 7.09 14.16
CA LEU A 554 -12.70 6.24 13.54
C LEU A 554 -11.37 6.48 14.25
N GLY A 555 -10.86 5.46 14.95
CA GLY A 555 -9.59 5.51 15.68
C GLY A 555 -8.38 5.56 14.74
N THR A 556 -7.23 5.96 15.26
CA THR A 556 -5.95 5.95 14.54
C THR A 556 -5.47 4.55 14.20
N ASP A 557 -5.97 3.53 14.90
CA ASP A 557 -5.76 2.10 14.64
C ASP A 557 -6.67 1.54 13.54
N GLY A 558 -7.49 2.39 12.90
CA GLY A 558 -8.53 1.97 11.95
C GLY A 558 -9.76 1.36 12.63
N GLY A 559 -9.82 1.30 13.96
CA GLY A 559 -10.96 0.76 14.68
C GLY A 559 -12.16 1.72 14.62
N LEU A 560 -13.36 1.19 14.34
CA LEU A 560 -14.59 1.97 14.32
C LEU A 560 -15.34 1.83 15.66
N TRP A 561 -15.67 2.97 16.25
CA TRP A 561 -16.30 3.07 17.57
C TRP A 561 -17.64 3.79 17.49
N LEU A 562 -18.61 3.38 18.31
CA LEU A 562 -19.93 4.01 18.43
C LEU A 562 -20.18 4.44 19.88
N THR A 563 -20.68 5.65 20.06
CA THR A 563 -21.25 6.12 21.34
C THR A 563 -22.62 6.75 21.10
N THR A 564 -23.43 6.83 22.15
CA THR A 564 -24.79 7.39 22.12
C THR A 564 -24.95 8.50 23.16
N ARG A 565 -25.68 9.56 22.82
CA ARG A 565 -26.00 10.67 23.72
C ARG A 565 -27.52 10.88 23.73
N LYS A 566 -28.16 10.78 24.91
CA LYS A 566 -29.57 11.12 25.09
C LYS A 566 -29.76 12.66 25.20
N PRO A 567 -30.96 13.22 24.97
CA PRO A 567 -31.20 14.67 24.91
C PRO A 567 -30.57 15.48 26.06
N GLU A 568 -30.64 14.96 27.29
CA GLU A 568 -30.15 15.60 28.52
C GLU A 568 -28.97 14.84 29.18
N GLY A 569 -28.36 13.88 28.47
CA GLY A 569 -27.32 13.01 28.99
C GLY A 569 -25.91 13.36 28.51
N ALA A 570 -24.91 12.98 29.30
CA ALA A 570 -23.53 12.86 28.82
C ALA A 570 -23.43 11.75 27.75
N PRO A 571 -22.43 11.80 26.86
CA PRO A 571 -22.13 10.68 25.97
C PRO A 571 -21.93 9.39 26.78
N GLY A 572 -22.53 8.29 26.32
CA GLY A 572 -22.31 6.97 26.86
C GLY A 572 -20.90 6.43 26.57
N PRO A 573 -20.57 5.23 27.06
CA PRO A 573 -19.28 4.60 26.77
C PRO A 573 -19.15 4.30 25.27
N TRP A 574 -17.91 4.26 24.79
CA TRP A 574 -17.59 3.84 23.42
C TRP A 574 -17.63 2.32 23.29
N TYR A 575 -18.34 1.84 22.25
CA TYR A 575 -18.40 0.45 21.86
C TYR A 575 -17.62 0.24 20.57
N ARG A 576 -16.62 -0.63 20.57
CA ARG A 576 -15.88 -1.01 19.36
C ARG A 576 -16.78 -1.88 18.49
N LEU A 577 -16.87 -1.57 17.20
CA LEU A 577 -17.65 -2.35 16.24
C LEU A 577 -16.77 -3.44 15.62
N THR A 578 -17.22 -4.69 15.70
CA THR A 578 -16.58 -5.85 15.05
C THR A 578 -16.56 -5.67 13.53
N GLY A 579 -15.44 -6.04 12.89
CA GLY A 579 -15.24 -5.88 11.44
C GLY A 579 -16.04 -6.87 10.59
N PRO A 580 -15.99 -6.74 9.24
CA PRO A 580 -16.74 -7.61 8.32
C PRO A 580 -16.43 -9.11 8.42
N GLN A 581 -15.19 -9.47 8.75
CA GLN A 581 -14.77 -10.87 8.91
C GLN A 581 -15.03 -11.43 10.32
N GLY A 582 -15.68 -10.68 11.20
CA GLY A 582 -15.93 -11.11 12.58
C GLY A 582 -14.70 -11.05 13.49
N GLN A 583 -13.61 -10.43 13.03
CA GLN A 583 -12.47 -10.08 13.88
C GLN A 583 -12.82 -8.87 14.76
N ASP A 584 -12.45 -8.94 16.04
CA ASP A 584 -12.55 -7.80 16.95
C ASP A 584 -11.54 -6.72 16.52
N GLY A 585 -12.02 -5.71 15.81
CA GLY A 585 -11.20 -4.60 15.33
C GLY A 585 -10.83 -4.61 13.86
N GLY A 586 -11.77 -4.90 12.96
CA GLY A 586 -11.52 -4.67 11.54
C GLY A 586 -11.08 -3.22 11.28
N ALA A 587 -10.05 -3.05 10.45
CA ALA A 587 -9.57 -1.74 10.04
C ALA A 587 -10.52 -1.15 8.99
N PHE A 588 -10.99 0.07 9.24
CA PHE A 588 -11.82 0.85 8.34
C PHE A 588 -11.07 2.10 7.88
N LEU A 589 -11.35 2.54 6.64
CA LEU A 589 -10.76 3.75 6.05
C LEU A 589 -11.72 4.95 6.14
N ASP A 590 -13.02 4.69 6.11
CA ASP A 590 -14.08 5.71 6.12
C ASP A 590 -15.39 5.11 6.64
N ALA A 591 -16.23 5.93 7.30
CA ALA A 591 -17.54 5.50 7.75
C ALA A 591 -18.51 6.68 7.92
N ALA A 592 -19.78 6.44 7.61
CA ALA A 592 -20.88 7.36 7.82
C ALA A 592 -22.10 6.67 8.45
N ILE A 593 -22.91 7.43 9.19
CA ILE A 593 -24.13 6.95 9.85
C ILE A 593 -25.33 7.86 9.55
N ALA A 594 -26.50 7.26 9.34
CA ALA A 594 -27.78 7.95 9.24
C ALA A 594 -28.77 7.42 10.28
N GLY A 595 -29.62 8.30 10.83
CA GLY A 595 -30.71 7.96 11.74
C GLY A 595 -32.03 7.83 10.98
N PHE A 596 -32.83 6.83 11.31
CA PHE A 596 -34.08 6.49 10.62
C PHE A 596 -35.30 6.84 11.47
N PRO A 597 -36.48 7.05 10.84
CA PRO A 597 -37.74 7.31 11.54
C PRO A 597 -38.16 6.21 12.53
N ASP A 598 -37.68 4.98 12.35
CA ASP A 598 -37.95 3.84 13.24
C ASP A 598 -37.06 3.82 14.51
N GLY A 599 -36.23 4.85 14.71
CA GLY A 599 -35.31 4.95 15.86
C GLY A 599 -34.03 4.12 15.69
N SER A 600 -33.77 3.54 14.52
CA SER A 600 -32.53 2.84 14.23
C SER A 600 -31.51 3.72 13.50
N GLY A 601 -30.26 3.26 13.43
CA GLY A 601 -29.23 3.82 12.57
C GLY A 601 -28.78 2.85 11.49
N GLU A 602 -28.30 3.37 10.36
CA GLU A 602 -27.55 2.60 9.36
C GLU A 602 -26.17 3.19 9.14
N ILE A 603 -25.16 2.34 9.29
CA ILE A 603 -23.75 2.63 9.05
C ILE A 603 -23.40 2.14 7.66
N VAL A 604 -22.70 2.96 6.89
CA VAL A 604 -21.93 2.54 5.72
C VAL A 604 -20.45 2.75 6.01
N ALA A 605 -19.61 1.78 5.68
CA ALA A 605 -18.18 1.84 6.01
C ALA A 605 -17.32 1.19 4.93
N VAL A 606 -16.18 1.82 4.65
CA VAL A 606 -15.14 1.30 3.74
C VAL A 606 -14.13 0.54 4.58
N ALA A 607 -13.99 -0.76 4.34
CA ALA A 607 -12.98 -1.58 5.00
C ALA A 607 -11.57 -1.31 4.41
N ALA A 608 -10.52 -1.70 5.14
CA ALA A 608 -9.13 -1.53 4.70
C ALA A 608 -8.80 -2.22 3.36
N ASP A 609 -9.54 -3.26 3.00
CA ASP A 609 -9.45 -3.91 1.68
C ASP A 609 -10.14 -3.12 0.55
N GLY A 610 -10.62 -1.91 0.83
CA GLY A 610 -11.31 -1.03 -0.12
C GLY A 610 -12.75 -1.41 -0.41
N THR A 611 -13.33 -2.41 0.27
CA THR A 611 -14.71 -2.84 0.03
C THR A 611 -15.72 -2.10 0.90
N LEU A 612 -16.90 -1.80 0.33
CA LEU A 612 -17.98 -1.06 0.98
C LEU A 612 -18.94 -2.02 1.69
N HIS A 613 -19.21 -1.75 2.96
CA HIS A 613 -20.08 -2.53 3.82
C HIS A 613 -21.19 -1.67 4.45
N HIS A 614 -22.23 -2.33 4.94
CA HIS A 614 -23.28 -1.69 5.74
C HIS A 614 -23.67 -2.50 6.98
N ARG A 615 -24.17 -1.81 8.01
CA ARG A 615 -24.62 -2.41 9.27
C ARG A 615 -25.72 -1.56 9.92
N ARG A 616 -26.76 -2.21 10.45
CA ARG A 616 -27.81 -1.54 11.23
C ARG A 616 -27.42 -1.48 12.72
N VAL A 617 -27.80 -0.40 13.39
CA VAL A 617 -27.57 -0.18 14.83
C VAL A 617 -28.85 0.32 15.48
N THR A 618 -28.97 0.14 16.80
CA THR A 618 -30.16 0.56 17.56
C THR A 618 -29.89 1.82 18.40
N ALA A 619 -30.95 2.49 18.86
CA ALA A 619 -30.88 3.63 19.77
C ALA A 619 -30.15 3.32 21.09
N ALA A 620 -30.14 2.05 21.53
CA ALA A 620 -29.40 1.61 22.71
C ALA A 620 -27.87 1.61 22.51
N GLY A 621 -27.38 1.94 21.30
CA GLY A 621 -25.97 1.84 20.94
C GLY A 621 -25.51 0.40 20.71
N THR A 622 -26.40 -0.57 20.85
CA THR A 622 -26.12 -1.97 20.54
C THR A 622 -26.28 -2.20 19.04
N ALA A 623 -25.23 -2.71 18.43
CA ALA A 623 -25.21 -3.02 17.02
C ALA A 623 -25.83 -4.40 16.78
N SER A 624 -26.80 -4.51 15.86
CA SER A 624 -27.40 -5.81 15.50
C SER A 624 -26.67 -6.41 14.29
N GLY A 625 -26.23 -7.66 14.40
CA GLY A 625 -25.55 -8.39 13.32
C GLY A 625 -24.12 -7.90 13.00
N ARG A 626 -23.53 -8.44 11.92
CA ARG A 626 -22.18 -8.09 11.40
C ARG A 626 -22.28 -7.13 10.21
N PHE A 627 -21.18 -6.47 9.86
CA PHE A 627 -21.08 -5.72 8.60
C PHE A 627 -21.32 -6.64 7.40
N ARG A 628 -22.24 -6.25 6.52
CA ARG A 628 -22.57 -6.99 5.29
C ARG A 628 -21.97 -6.27 4.09
N PRO A 629 -21.33 -6.98 3.14
CA PRO A 629 -20.80 -6.34 1.94
C PRO A 629 -21.95 -5.77 1.11
N MET A 630 -21.76 -4.56 0.57
CA MET A 630 -22.66 -4.02 -0.42
C MET A 630 -22.40 -4.71 -1.77
N PRO A 631 -23.43 -5.28 -2.42
CA PRO A 631 -23.28 -5.86 -3.75
C PRO A 631 -22.78 -4.82 -4.75
N GLY A 632 -21.84 -5.22 -5.61
CA GLY A 632 -21.40 -4.46 -6.78
C GLY A 632 -22.42 -4.50 -7.92
N ASP A 633 -22.04 -3.97 -9.08
CA ASP A 633 -22.91 -3.97 -10.26
C ASP A 633 -23.05 -5.38 -10.84
N ALA A 634 -24.24 -5.69 -11.37
CA ALA A 634 -24.42 -6.87 -12.20
C ALA A 634 -23.67 -6.64 -13.52
N SER A 635 -22.73 -7.51 -13.87
CA SER A 635 -22.13 -7.47 -15.20
C SER A 635 -23.21 -7.71 -16.26
N ALA A 636 -23.02 -7.12 -17.45
CA ALA A 636 -23.83 -7.46 -18.62
C ALA A 636 -23.74 -8.97 -18.87
N GLY A 637 -24.77 -9.72 -18.44
CA GLY A 637 -24.72 -11.18 -18.35
C GLY A 637 -25.35 -11.79 -17.08
N GLY A 638 -25.90 -10.98 -16.16
CA GLY A 638 -26.82 -11.47 -15.13
C GLY A 638 -26.18 -12.29 -13.99
N ARG A 639 -24.85 -12.24 -13.83
CA ARG A 639 -24.18 -12.78 -12.63
C ARG A 639 -23.90 -11.63 -11.66
N ALA A 640 -24.75 -11.48 -10.64
CA ALA A 640 -24.41 -10.68 -9.46
C ALA A 640 -23.31 -11.43 -8.67
N GLY A 641 -22.14 -10.81 -8.47
CA GLY A 641 -21.04 -11.53 -7.78
C GLY A 641 -19.87 -10.71 -7.23
N GLY A 642 -19.67 -9.45 -7.63
CA GLY A 642 -18.58 -8.62 -7.08
C GLY A 642 -18.99 -7.86 -5.80
N ARG A 643 -18.07 -7.66 -4.85
CA ARG A 643 -18.23 -6.67 -3.78
C ARG A 643 -17.98 -5.27 -4.34
N ARG A 644 -18.68 -4.26 -3.84
CA ARG A 644 -18.46 -2.87 -4.27
C ARG A 644 -17.18 -2.30 -3.67
N GLY A 645 -16.25 -1.83 -4.51
CA GLY A 645 -15.11 -1.02 -4.08
C GLY A 645 -15.50 0.46 -3.87
N ALA A 646 -14.95 1.09 -2.82
CA ALA A 646 -15.13 2.51 -2.55
C ALA A 646 -13.94 3.09 -1.77
N VAL A 647 -13.75 4.41 -1.89
CA VAL A 647 -12.76 5.16 -1.08
C VAL A 647 -13.41 6.06 -0.04
N ARG A 648 -14.67 6.47 -0.26
CA ARG A 648 -15.50 7.21 0.70
C ARG A 648 -16.97 6.92 0.49
N ALA A 649 -17.77 7.01 1.55
CA ALA A 649 -19.23 6.84 1.46
C ALA A 649 -19.99 7.74 2.44
N ALA A 650 -21.21 8.13 2.06
CA ALA A 650 -22.18 8.79 2.92
C ALA A 650 -23.56 8.18 2.73
N VAL A 651 -24.38 8.27 3.79
CA VAL A 651 -25.74 7.74 3.83
C VAL A 651 -26.68 8.76 4.45
N ALA A 652 -27.91 8.84 3.94
CA ALA A 652 -28.99 9.61 4.54
C ALA A 652 -30.29 8.82 4.50
N ALA A 653 -31.06 8.85 5.58
CA ALA A 653 -32.42 8.33 5.60
C ALA A 653 -33.40 9.36 5.03
N LEU A 654 -34.47 8.88 4.40
CA LEU A 654 -35.62 9.67 4.00
C LEU A 654 -36.80 9.45 4.97
N PRO A 655 -37.79 10.37 5.00
CA PRO A 655 -38.96 10.25 5.88
C PRO A 655 -39.78 8.96 5.68
N ASP A 656 -39.72 8.36 4.48
CA ASP A 656 -40.40 7.11 4.16
C ASP A 656 -39.69 5.85 4.71
N GLY A 657 -38.51 6.01 5.32
CA GLY A 657 -37.68 4.92 5.83
C GLY A 657 -36.74 4.30 4.78
N SER A 658 -36.70 4.82 3.56
CA SER A 658 -35.67 4.49 2.57
C SER A 658 -34.35 5.22 2.87
N ALA A 659 -33.28 4.85 2.17
CA ALA A 659 -31.97 5.48 2.33
C ALA A 659 -31.31 5.81 0.99
N GLN A 660 -30.62 6.94 0.95
CA GLN A 660 -29.76 7.36 -0.16
C GLN A 660 -28.31 7.11 0.24
N VAL A 661 -27.58 6.35 -0.55
CA VAL A 661 -26.14 6.11 -0.37
C VAL A 661 -25.39 6.70 -1.55
N VAL A 662 -24.36 7.48 -1.25
CA VAL A 662 -23.40 7.98 -2.23
C VAL A 662 -22.01 7.52 -1.87
N ALA A 663 -21.21 7.15 -2.88
CA ALA A 663 -19.84 6.69 -2.66
C ALA A 663 -18.94 7.07 -3.82
N TYR A 664 -17.70 7.45 -3.51
CA TYR A 664 -16.64 7.47 -4.52
C TYR A 664 -16.16 6.04 -4.72
N GLY A 665 -16.32 5.51 -5.93
CA GLY A 665 -15.79 4.21 -6.29
C GLY A 665 -14.25 4.21 -6.35
N THR A 666 -13.66 3.03 -6.42
CA THR A 666 -12.23 2.89 -6.73
C THR A 666 -11.86 3.39 -8.13
N ASP A 667 -12.87 3.58 -9.00
CA ASP A 667 -12.76 4.25 -10.29
C ASP A 667 -12.69 5.79 -10.19
N GLY A 668 -12.71 6.35 -8.98
CA GLY A 668 -12.68 7.79 -8.72
C GLY A 668 -13.97 8.53 -9.08
N ALA A 669 -15.03 7.82 -9.48
CA ALA A 669 -16.31 8.43 -9.82
C ALA A 669 -17.28 8.40 -8.64
N LEU A 670 -18.16 9.40 -8.55
CA LEU A 670 -19.26 9.43 -7.60
C LEU A 670 -20.42 8.55 -8.10
N HIS A 671 -20.86 7.63 -7.26
CA HIS A 671 -21.97 6.75 -7.54
C HIS A 671 -23.05 6.86 -6.48
N HIS A 672 -24.27 6.52 -6.87
CA HIS A 672 -25.47 6.59 -6.04
C HIS A 672 -26.23 5.26 -6.04
N ARG A 673 -26.85 4.95 -4.90
CA ARG A 673 -27.71 3.79 -4.71
C ARG A 673 -28.81 4.08 -3.69
N ILE A 674 -29.92 3.35 -3.79
CA ILE A 674 -31.06 3.46 -2.87
C ILE A 674 -31.21 2.15 -2.10
N ARG A 675 -31.38 2.26 -0.78
CA ARG A 675 -32.00 1.21 0.05
C ARG A 675 -33.50 1.49 0.10
N ARG A 676 -34.32 0.54 -0.35
CA ARG A 676 -35.78 0.64 -0.29
C ARG A 676 -36.28 0.40 1.12
N THR A 677 -37.55 0.71 1.36
CA THR A 677 -38.22 0.54 2.65
C THR A 677 -38.30 -0.93 3.08
N ASP A 678 -38.37 -1.85 2.12
CA ASP A 678 -38.30 -3.31 2.33
C ASP A 678 -36.87 -3.82 2.66
N GLY A 679 -35.88 -2.93 2.64
CA GLY A 679 -34.47 -3.24 2.89
C GLY A 679 -33.69 -3.80 1.70
N THR A 680 -34.33 -3.95 0.53
CA THR A 680 -33.64 -4.28 -0.72
C THR A 680 -32.89 -3.08 -1.27
N TRP A 681 -31.94 -3.33 -2.17
CA TRP A 681 -31.11 -2.28 -2.74
C TRP A 681 -31.33 -2.15 -4.25
N THR A 682 -31.22 -0.94 -4.82
CA THR A 682 -31.15 -0.74 -6.28
C THR A 682 -29.78 -1.16 -6.84
N GLY A 683 -29.55 -1.08 -8.14
CA GLY A 683 -28.18 -1.06 -8.70
C GLY A 683 -27.47 0.26 -8.39
N TRP A 684 -26.15 0.31 -8.59
CA TRP A 684 -25.44 1.58 -8.54
C TRP A 684 -25.64 2.37 -9.82
N THR A 685 -25.70 3.69 -9.68
CA THR A 685 -25.78 4.62 -10.79
C THR A 685 -24.64 5.62 -10.68
N ARG A 686 -23.80 5.70 -11.71
CA ARG A 686 -22.76 6.71 -11.81
C ARG A 686 -23.40 8.09 -11.98
N LEU A 687 -23.00 9.06 -11.13
CA LEU A 687 -23.53 10.42 -11.21
C LEU A 687 -22.69 11.25 -12.19
N PRO A 688 -23.28 11.83 -13.26
CA PRO A 688 -22.56 12.71 -14.17
C PRO A 688 -22.05 13.94 -13.43
N GLY A 689 -20.90 14.45 -13.89
CA GLY A 689 -20.22 15.62 -13.34
C GLY A 689 -20.76 16.94 -13.86
N ARG A 690 -20.05 18.02 -13.55
CA ARG A 690 -20.40 19.37 -14.01
C ARG A 690 -20.08 19.53 -15.50
N ALA A 691 -20.84 20.40 -16.18
CA ALA A 691 -20.58 20.82 -17.56
C ALA A 691 -20.46 19.65 -18.57
N GLY A 692 -21.26 18.59 -18.40
CA GLY A 692 -21.28 17.44 -19.31
C GLY A 692 -20.21 16.39 -19.01
N ALA A 693 -19.42 16.54 -17.93
CA ALA A 693 -18.45 15.52 -17.54
C ALA A 693 -19.15 14.17 -17.28
N PRO A 694 -18.57 13.04 -17.73
CA PRO A 694 -19.18 11.72 -17.61
C PRO A 694 -19.31 11.24 -16.16
N ALA A 695 -18.57 11.86 -15.23
CA ALA A 695 -18.62 11.60 -13.81
C ALA A 695 -18.28 12.82 -12.98
N PHE A 696 -18.81 12.85 -11.75
CA PHE A 696 -18.28 13.73 -10.72
C PHE A 696 -17.18 13.01 -9.95
N SER A 697 -16.01 13.64 -9.84
CA SER A 697 -14.86 13.14 -9.06
C SER A 697 -14.45 14.18 -8.03
N GLY A 698 -14.01 13.74 -6.86
CA GLY A 698 -13.77 14.63 -5.75
C GLY A 698 -13.20 13.96 -4.52
N GLN A 699 -12.95 14.76 -3.50
CA GLN A 699 -12.18 14.37 -2.30
C GLN A 699 -13.04 14.20 -1.05
N ALA A 700 -14.24 14.79 -1.00
CA ALA A 700 -15.19 14.66 0.10
C ALA A 700 -16.63 14.67 -0.43
N LEU A 701 -17.54 14.05 0.30
CA LEU A 701 -18.96 13.96 -0.04
C LEU A 701 -19.83 13.92 1.23
N ALA A 702 -21.07 14.36 1.11
CA ALA A 702 -22.09 14.24 2.14
C ALA A 702 -23.48 14.21 1.49
N VAL A 703 -24.47 13.62 2.17
CA VAL A 703 -25.85 13.56 1.70
C VAL A 703 -26.81 13.80 2.86
N ALA A 704 -27.91 14.50 2.61
CA ALA A 704 -29.02 14.66 3.54
C ALA A 704 -30.35 14.36 2.87
N GLY A 705 -31.27 13.74 3.62
CA GLY A 705 -32.68 13.66 3.28
C GLY A 705 -33.41 14.92 3.73
N LEU A 706 -34.39 15.36 2.97
CA LEU A 706 -35.24 16.51 3.30
C LEU A 706 -36.69 16.06 3.57
N PRO A 707 -37.47 16.84 4.35
CA PRO A 707 -38.85 16.49 4.70
C PRO A 707 -39.79 16.27 3.50
N ASP A 708 -39.49 16.90 2.35
CA ASP A 708 -40.26 16.76 1.11
C ASP A 708 -39.97 15.44 0.34
N GLY A 709 -39.10 14.57 0.88
CA GLY A 709 -38.67 13.33 0.25
C GLY A 709 -37.55 13.50 -0.77
N SER A 710 -37.03 14.72 -0.96
CA SER A 710 -35.85 14.96 -1.78
C SER A 710 -34.56 14.62 -1.02
N ALA A 711 -33.46 14.48 -1.74
CA ALA A 711 -32.14 14.29 -1.17
C ALA A 711 -31.14 15.27 -1.75
N GLN A 712 -30.37 15.92 -0.89
CA GLN A 712 -29.33 16.86 -1.28
C GLN A 712 -27.96 16.24 -1.10
N VAL A 713 -27.20 16.16 -2.18
CA VAL A 713 -25.81 15.68 -2.22
C VAL A 713 -24.88 16.87 -2.27
N LEU A 714 -23.89 16.91 -1.38
CA LEU A 714 -22.73 17.78 -1.46
C LEU A 714 -21.50 16.96 -1.85
N ALA A 715 -20.66 17.54 -2.69
CA ALA A 715 -19.42 16.92 -3.12
C ALA A 715 -18.35 18.00 -3.31
N VAL A 716 -17.16 17.79 -2.76
CA VAL A 716 -16.01 18.66 -2.98
C VAL A 716 -15.26 18.19 -4.21
N GLY A 717 -15.25 19.01 -5.25
CA GLY A 717 -14.55 18.70 -6.50
C GLY A 717 -13.04 18.66 -6.32
N LEU A 718 -12.34 18.16 -7.34
CA LEU A 718 -10.86 18.19 -7.41
C LEU A 718 -10.30 19.63 -7.41
N ASP A 719 -11.13 20.60 -7.78
CA ASP A 719 -10.85 22.04 -7.70
C ASP A 719 -10.98 22.61 -6.27
N GLY A 720 -11.42 21.80 -5.31
CA GLY A 720 -11.70 22.24 -3.94
C GLY A 720 -13.04 22.96 -3.78
N THR A 721 -13.84 23.09 -4.83
CA THR A 721 -15.13 23.78 -4.73
C THR A 721 -16.20 22.83 -4.16
N VAL A 722 -16.97 23.31 -3.18
CA VAL A 722 -18.16 22.60 -2.70
C VAL A 722 -19.26 22.71 -3.75
N HIS A 723 -19.64 21.59 -4.33
CA HIS A 723 -20.74 21.47 -5.28
C HIS A 723 -21.95 20.83 -4.61
N HIS A 724 -23.15 21.19 -5.07
CA HIS A 724 -24.40 20.57 -4.65
C HIS A 724 -25.22 20.07 -5.83
N ARG A 725 -26.02 19.04 -5.57
CA ARG A 725 -27.01 18.45 -6.47
C ARG A 725 -28.20 17.95 -5.67
N VAL A 726 -29.38 17.92 -6.26
CA VAL A 726 -30.63 17.48 -5.62
C VAL A 726 -31.23 16.33 -6.43
N ARG A 727 -31.58 15.25 -5.75
CA ARG A 727 -32.52 14.23 -6.23
C ARG A 727 -33.90 14.62 -5.75
N ARG A 728 -34.80 14.88 -6.69
CA ARG A 728 -36.19 15.22 -6.40
C ARG A 728 -36.99 14.00 -5.92
N PRO A 729 -38.16 14.20 -5.29
CA PRO A 729 -39.01 13.08 -4.85
C PRO A 729 -39.43 12.17 -6.00
N ASP A 730 -39.63 12.73 -7.20
CA ASP A 730 -39.92 12.00 -8.45
C ASP A 730 -38.73 11.16 -8.98
N GLY A 731 -37.56 11.25 -8.34
CA GLY A 731 -36.34 10.55 -8.71
C GLY A 731 -35.49 11.23 -9.77
N THR A 732 -35.94 12.35 -10.34
CA THR A 732 -35.14 13.16 -11.26
C THR A 732 -34.03 13.89 -10.51
N TRP A 733 -32.97 14.24 -11.23
CA TRP A 733 -31.82 14.93 -10.64
C TRP A 733 -31.63 16.32 -11.25
N THR A 734 -31.22 17.28 -10.43
CA THR A 734 -30.58 18.52 -10.94
C THR A 734 -29.17 18.21 -11.46
N GLY A 735 -28.47 19.17 -12.09
CA GLY A 735 -27.03 19.06 -12.35
C GLY A 735 -26.18 19.55 -11.17
N PHE A 736 -24.91 19.17 -11.09
CA PHE A 736 -23.99 19.72 -10.09
C PHE A 736 -23.76 21.22 -10.32
N ARG A 737 -23.91 22.01 -9.27
CA ARG A 737 -23.65 23.46 -9.26
C ARG A 737 -22.79 23.82 -8.04
N PRO A 738 -21.90 24.83 -8.14
CA PRO A 738 -21.18 25.33 -6.96
C PRO A 738 -22.16 25.86 -5.91
N VAL A 739 -21.85 25.64 -4.63
CA VAL A 739 -22.53 26.34 -3.53
C VAL A 739 -22.11 27.81 -3.56
N PRO A 740 -23.04 28.79 -3.59
CA PRO A 740 -22.71 30.21 -3.61
C PRO A 740 -21.76 30.61 -2.49
N GLY A 741 -20.79 31.49 -2.81
CA GLY A 741 -19.80 31.97 -1.85
C GLY A 741 -18.76 30.94 -1.37
N ALA A 742 -18.81 29.67 -1.84
CA ALA A 742 -17.80 28.66 -1.52
C ALA A 742 -16.48 28.88 -2.28
N ALA A 743 -16.50 29.66 -3.36
CA ALA A 743 -15.37 29.98 -4.21
C ALA A 743 -14.98 31.47 -4.08
N VAL A 744 -14.17 31.78 -3.07
CA VAL A 744 -13.27 32.93 -3.02
C VAL A 744 -11.89 32.34 -2.65
N PRO A 745 -10.75 32.81 -3.20
CA PRO A 745 -9.51 32.02 -3.44
C PRO A 745 -8.82 31.33 -2.25
N THR A 746 -9.36 31.43 -1.03
CA THR A 746 -8.76 30.93 0.21
C THR A 746 -9.44 29.70 0.81
N THR A 747 -10.50 29.14 0.21
CA THR A 747 -11.35 28.13 0.90
C THR A 747 -11.57 26.81 0.18
N ALA A 748 -10.67 26.36 -0.73
CA ALA A 748 -10.72 25.01 -1.28
C ALA A 748 -11.02 23.99 -0.15
N ALA A 749 -12.19 23.36 -0.17
CA ALA A 749 -12.66 22.53 0.93
C ALA A 749 -11.94 21.18 0.94
N VAL A 750 -11.82 20.56 2.11
CA VAL A 750 -11.26 19.21 2.32
C VAL A 750 -12.22 18.27 3.04
N ALA A 751 -13.26 18.82 3.67
CA ALA A 751 -14.35 18.07 4.30
C ALA A 751 -15.66 18.85 4.17
N VAL A 752 -16.78 18.13 4.14
CA VAL A 752 -18.13 18.70 4.05
C VAL A 752 -19.13 17.84 4.82
N GLY A 753 -20.13 18.48 5.43
CA GLY A 753 -21.28 17.84 6.06
C GLY A 753 -22.57 18.61 5.74
N ILE A 754 -23.70 17.92 5.73
CA ILE A 754 -25.02 18.52 5.51
C ILE A 754 -26.07 17.86 6.40
N ALA A 755 -26.92 18.69 7.00
CA ALA A 755 -28.06 18.26 7.80
C ALA A 755 -29.35 18.87 7.23
N GLY A 756 -30.31 18.03 6.85
CA GLY A 756 -31.64 18.48 6.41
C GLY A 756 -32.54 18.76 7.61
N LEU A 757 -33.06 19.97 7.73
CA LEU A 757 -33.81 20.43 8.89
C LEU A 757 -35.33 20.22 8.71
N PRO A 758 -36.09 20.09 9.82
CA PRO A 758 -37.54 19.90 9.77
C PRO A 758 -38.32 21.00 9.03
N ASP A 759 -37.78 22.22 8.98
CA ASP A 759 -38.36 23.36 8.27
C ASP A 759 -38.11 23.35 6.75
N GLY A 760 -37.45 22.30 6.23
CA GLY A 760 -37.08 22.16 4.82
C GLY A 760 -35.78 22.88 4.42
N SER A 761 -35.14 23.59 5.34
CA SER A 761 -33.80 24.15 5.13
C SER A 761 -32.72 23.07 5.28
N ALA A 762 -31.48 23.39 4.92
CA ALA A 762 -30.34 22.52 5.17
C ALA A 762 -29.16 23.30 5.75
N GLN A 763 -28.59 22.79 6.84
CA GLN A 763 -27.38 23.32 7.43
C GLN A 763 -26.16 22.65 6.79
N VAL A 764 -25.29 23.44 6.19
CA VAL A 764 -24.05 22.96 5.58
C VAL A 764 -22.86 23.38 6.43
N ALA A 765 -21.91 22.48 6.59
CA ALA A 765 -20.61 22.76 7.20
C ALA A 765 -19.49 22.26 6.28
N ALA A 766 -18.40 23.02 6.18
CA ALA A 766 -17.23 22.64 5.40
C ALA A 766 -15.94 23.08 6.08
N VAL A 767 -14.87 22.34 5.84
CA VAL A 767 -13.53 22.68 6.30
C VAL A 767 -12.70 23.08 5.09
N GLY A 768 -12.08 24.26 5.11
CA GLY A 768 -11.12 24.68 4.09
C GLY A 768 -9.76 24.00 4.23
N ARG A 769 -8.91 24.04 3.20
CA ARG A 769 -7.48 23.64 3.28
C ARG A 769 -6.71 24.42 4.35
N ASP A 770 -7.22 25.56 4.79
CA ASP A 770 -6.72 26.33 5.94
C ASP A 770 -7.12 25.74 7.31
N GLY A 771 -7.81 24.60 7.33
CA GLY A 771 -8.35 23.95 8.52
C GLY A 771 -9.54 24.70 9.14
N THR A 772 -9.96 25.86 8.61
CA THR A 772 -11.07 26.63 9.19
C THR A 772 -12.40 26.00 8.84
N ALA A 773 -13.19 25.66 9.87
CA ALA A 773 -14.57 25.24 9.70
C ALA A 773 -15.49 26.44 9.47
N ARG A 774 -16.30 26.35 8.42
CA ARG A 774 -17.29 27.34 8.01
C ARG A 774 -18.64 26.67 7.83
N HIS A 775 -19.70 27.45 7.92
CA HIS A 775 -21.05 26.98 7.72
C HIS A 775 -21.89 27.98 6.92
N CYS A 776 -22.89 27.48 6.21
CA CYS A 776 -23.92 28.27 5.56
C CYS A 776 -25.25 27.51 5.63
N THR A 777 -26.35 28.17 5.27
CA THR A 777 -27.69 27.59 5.30
C THR A 777 -28.28 27.69 3.91
N ARG A 778 -28.86 26.59 3.43
CA ARG A 778 -29.73 26.59 2.27
C ARG A 778 -31.18 26.72 2.75
N GLY A 779 -31.87 27.77 2.34
CA GLY A 779 -33.30 27.94 2.64
C GLY A 779 -34.18 26.90 1.93
N PRO A 780 -35.44 26.72 2.39
CA PRO A 780 -36.39 25.81 1.74
C PRO A 780 -36.72 26.23 0.29
N ASP A 781 -36.64 27.54 0.00
CA ASP A 781 -36.76 28.12 -1.34
C ASP A 781 -35.52 27.89 -2.24
N GLY A 782 -34.45 27.31 -1.67
CA GLY A 782 -33.18 27.07 -2.35
C GLY A 782 -32.20 28.25 -2.37
N SER A 783 -32.53 29.35 -1.69
CA SER A 783 -31.58 30.45 -1.42
C SER A 783 -30.44 29.98 -0.52
N TRP A 784 -29.31 30.70 -0.55
CA TRP A 784 -28.13 30.38 0.26
C TRP A 784 -27.69 31.60 1.06
N THR A 785 -27.43 31.40 2.36
CA THR A 785 -26.75 32.41 3.17
C THR A 785 -25.26 32.45 2.85
N ALA A 786 -24.61 33.57 3.18
CA ALA A 786 -23.16 33.68 3.09
C ALA A 786 -22.47 32.71 4.07
N TRP A 787 -21.27 32.25 3.70
CA TRP A 787 -20.46 31.42 4.59
C TRP A 787 -19.98 32.22 5.81
N ALA A 788 -20.29 31.71 6.99
CA ALA A 788 -19.80 32.22 8.27
C ALA A 788 -18.83 31.22 8.91
N ARG A 789 -17.94 31.69 9.78
CA ARG A 789 -17.03 30.81 10.55
C ARG A 789 -17.83 30.09 11.63
N ILE A 790 -17.54 28.81 11.84
CA ILE A 790 -18.01 28.11 13.04
C ILE A 790 -17.10 28.56 14.20
N PRO A 791 -17.63 29.07 15.32
CA PRO A 791 -16.81 29.50 16.46
C PRO A 791 -15.90 28.39 16.99
N GLY A 792 -14.76 28.75 17.57
CA GLY A 792 -13.87 27.81 18.25
C GLY A 792 -14.32 27.50 19.69
N PRO A 793 -13.67 26.55 20.39
CA PRO A 793 -13.99 26.19 21.78
C PRO A 793 -13.89 27.34 22.78
N ASP A 794 -13.08 28.36 22.50
CA ASP A 794 -12.88 29.56 23.32
C ASP A 794 -13.84 30.71 22.98
N GLY A 795 -14.68 30.56 21.95
CA GLY A 795 -15.58 31.58 21.44
C GLY A 795 -14.90 32.80 20.80
N ARG A 796 -13.56 32.83 20.70
CA ARG A 796 -12.79 33.98 20.20
C ARG A 796 -12.11 33.70 18.84
N GLY A 797 -12.07 32.45 18.40
CA GLY A 797 -11.58 32.02 17.08
C GLY A 797 -12.59 31.22 16.25
N ALA A 798 -12.12 30.62 15.16
CA ALA A 798 -12.90 29.65 14.40
C ALA A 798 -12.48 28.22 14.76
N LEU A 799 -13.43 27.27 14.74
CA LEU A 799 -13.15 25.86 14.89
C LEU A 799 -12.15 25.40 13.82
N ARG A 800 -11.08 24.75 14.27
CA ARG A 800 -10.09 24.10 13.40
C ARG A 800 -10.30 22.61 13.39
N ALA A 801 -10.47 22.05 12.20
CA ALA A 801 -10.76 20.63 12.04
C ALA A 801 -10.17 20.09 10.74
N GLY A 802 -9.99 18.77 10.65
CA GLY A 802 -9.68 18.05 9.40
C GLY A 802 -10.86 17.24 8.85
N ARG A 803 -11.86 16.99 9.70
CA ARG A 803 -13.11 16.29 9.38
C ARG A 803 -14.26 17.00 10.08
N ILE A 804 -15.43 17.01 9.45
CA ILE A 804 -16.65 17.58 10.00
C ILE A 804 -17.86 16.76 9.57
N ALA A 805 -18.77 16.53 10.50
CA ALA A 805 -20.06 15.91 10.27
C ALA A 805 -21.12 16.70 11.03
N VAL A 806 -22.32 16.80 10.46
CA VAL A 806 -23.46 17.45 11.10
C VAL A 806 -24.70 16.58 10.96
N ALA A 807 -25.56 16.59 11.97
CA ALA A 807 -26.84 15.89 11.96
C ALA A 807 -27.95 16.76 12.56
N PRO A 808 -29.17 16.71 12.01
CA PRO A 808 -30.33 17.42 12.55
C PRO A 808 -30.95 16.65 13.73
N LEU A 809 -31.62 17.36 14.62
CA LEU A 809 -32.62 16.81 15.54
C LEU A 809 -34.03 17.35 15.22
N PRO A 810 -35.09 16.67 15.69
CA PRO A 810 -36.47 17.09 15.45
C PRO A 810 -36.82 18.48 15.99
N ASP A 811 -36.09 18.96 17.00
CA ASP A 811 -36.25 20.30 17.60
C ASP A 811 -35.60 21.43 16.76
N GLY A 812 -35.02 21.11 15.61
CA GLY A 812 -34.34 22.06 14.73
C GLY A 812 -32.90 22.37 15.12
N THR A 813 -32.36 21.74 16.17
CA THR A 813 -30.94 21.86 16.50
C THR A 813 -30.08 21.03 15.54
N VAL A 814 -28.82 21.44 15.38
CA VAL A 814 -27.83 20.72 14.57
C VAL A 814 -26.66 20.31 15.44
N HIS A 815 -26.44 19.01 15.54
CA HIS A 815 -25.30 18.42 16.21
C HIS A 815 -24.10 18.36 15.27
N LEU A 816 -22.98 18.89 15.72
CA LEU A 816 -21.69 18.84 15.02
C LEU A 816 -20.76 17.84 15.72
N ALA A 817 -20.06 17.05 14.93
CA ALA A 817 -18.85 16.35 15.33
C ALA A 817 -17.71 16.74 14.40
N ALA A 818 -16.55 17.05 14.96
CA ALA A 818 -15.37 17.40 14.17
C ALA A 818 -14.12 16.80 14.79
N VAL A 819 -13.20 16.34 13.94
CA VAL A 819 -11.86 15.96 14.38
C VAL A 819 -11.03 17.23 14.44
N ALA A 820 -10.87 17.74 15.66
CA ALA A 820 -10.08 18.93 15.92
C ALA A 820 -8.60 18.66 15.66
N THR A 821 -7.93 19.68 15.16
CA THR A 821 -6.51 19.68 14.87
C THR A 821 -5.84 20.58 15.89
N GLY A 822 -5.51 20.01 17.07
CA GLY A 822 -5.03 20.73 18.25
C GLY A 822 -6.12 20.88 19.29
#